data_AF-A0A843HMU6-F1
#
_entry.id   AF-A0A843HMU6-F1
#
_cell.length_a   1.000
_cell.length_b   1.000
_cell.length_c   1.000
_cell.angle_alpha   90.00
_cell.angle_beta   90.00
_cell.angle_gamma   90.00
#
_symmetry.space_group_name_H-M   'P 1'
#
loop_
_entity.id
_entity.type
_entity.pdbx_description
1 polymer ?
#
loop_
_entity_poly.entity_id
_entity_poly.type
_entity_poly.pdbx_seq_one_letter_code
_entity_poly.pdbx_strand_id
1 'polypeptide(L)'
;PIRSAGGTAAALSVLLGDKIRVATGLDIYKPTDDEIERYVEEVELYESEVTDLQYSPTPEEVRLAARSIPVEVSGEPTDQVEVSHRDLPRVETNNIRGGALLAMVEGVIQKSKKILKYAHTLNLDSWEFLAEYAKGVGSSKEEEGSQSDSEEIVEEIDDNIIDKEELFEHSKYAHDIIGGRPVLGYPSEKGGFRLRYGRSRNTGLATMGVHPATMELLEFLAVGTQLKIERPGKGNCVVPVDSIEGPTVKLKSGEVRRLDSIEDARKVKGKVVEILFLGDMLVAFGEFLRNNQPMLGACWCEEWWIETIRNSQKYQSFTDEEKEAFDLNSLQTKKLTVEEAFKITEEFNVPLHPEYTYYYNDISIKDLVDLSQWLDTRRDYLEKGYQNGEDLELDLSYQKRILEVMGLCHKMENKKVLIDRNHAYSLLKTINGDYSKYLADEYYKMKVVDIINENIDFEIKDKAPCYIGTRVGRPEKSKERLMRPAPHVLFPVGNNGGNRRLVAEAAKKKKIKVEFARRECTNPDCRLSSFQAICPHCGSPTVIGKSGQKDINLAHMLSKASNNVGVRKVDEVKGVIGLISEDKLPEPLEKGILRAKNGVFTFKEGTIRHDSTDLPLTHFIPKEIGVTVPKLLEMGYTKDCYGEDIVSEDQIIELKVQDIVVSDNCGEYLVGVANFVDDLLERYYGMERFYNVKDKSDLIGHLIAGLAPHTSAGVLGRIVG
;
A
#
# COMPACT_ATOMS: atom_id res chain seq x y z
N PRO A 1 -1.16 24.46 6.24
CA PRO A 1 -1.13 22.98 6.18
C PRO A 1 -0.15 22.44 5.11
N ILE A 2 1.09 22.95 5.08
CA ILE A 2 2.03 22.65 3.99
C ILE A 2 2.56 21.21 4.01
N ARG A 3 2.66 20.57 5.20
CA ARG A 3 3.08 19.16 5.36
C ARG A 3 2.28 18.20 4.46
N SER A 4 1.01 18.52 4.29
CA SER A 4 0.03 17.79 3.48
C SER A 4 0.39 17.77 1.98
N ALA A 5 1.06 18.79 1.46
CA ALA A 5 1.50 18.85 0.07
C ALA A 5 2.80 18.07 -0.19
N GLY A 6 3.52 17.69 0.88
CA GLY A 6 4.81 17.00 0.82
C GLY A 6 6.01 17.93 0.61
N GLY A 7 7.19 17.46 1.00
CA GLY A 7 8.43 18.25 1.04
C GLY A 7 8.82 18.88 -0.30
N THR A 8 8.65 18.18 -1.43
CA THR A 8 8.99 18.74 -2.74
C THR A 8 8.14 19.96 -3.10
N ALA A 9 6.82 19.91 -2.85
CA ALA A 9 5.95 21.05 -3.13
C ALA A 9 6.27 22.24 -2.21
N ALA A 10 6.56 21.96 -0.93
CA ALA A 10 6.97 22.96 0.04
C ALA A 10 8.26 23.67 -0.40
N ALA A 11 9.29 22.92 -0.79
CA ALA A 11 10.55 23.48 -1.27
C ALA A 11 10.40 24.29 -2.57
N LEU A 12 9.59 23.81 -3.52
CA LEU A 12 9.31 24.53 -4.75
C LEU A 12 8.59 25.86 -4.49
N SER A 13 7.81 25.98 -3.41
CA SER A 13 7.20 27.26 -3.04
C SER A 13 8.24 28.30 -2.62
N VAL A 14 9.29 27.88 -1.90
CA VAL A 14 10.42 28.74 -1.51
C VAL A 14 11.23 29.14 -2.76
N LEU A 15 11.54 28.17 -3.63
CA LEU A 15 12.24 28.40 -4.90
C LEU A 15 11.47 29.36 -5.82
N LEU A 16 10.15 29.22 -5.89
CA LEU A 16 9.28 30.12 -6.65
C LEU A 16 9.28 31.53 -6.06
N GLY A 17 9.28 31.65 -4.73
CA GLY A 17 9.45 32.93 -4.04
C GLY A 17 10.72 33.66 -4.48
N ASP A 18 11.84 32.94 -4.57
CA ASP A 18 13.10 33.50 -5.08
C ASP A 18 13.01 33.89 -6.55
N LYS A 19 12.35 33.08 -7.39
CA LYS A 19 12.15 33.43 -8.79
C LYS A 19 11.33 34.71 -8.97
N ILE A 20 10.29 34.91 -8.15
CA ILE A 20 9.50 36.15 -8.12
C ILE A 20 10.35 37.33 -7.66
N ARG A 21 11.15 37.16 -6.59
CA ARG A 21 12.11 38.16 -6.12
C ARG A 21 13.04 38.62 -7.24
N VAL A 22 13.68 37.68 -7.95
CA VAL A 22 14.55 37.98 -9.10
C VAL A 22 13.79 38.71 -10.21
N ALA A 23 12.59 38.23 -10.57
CA ALA A 23 11.79 38.83 -11.63
C ALA A 23 11.31 40.26 -11.31
N THR A 24 11.14 40.57 -10.02
CA THR A 24 10.69 41.88 -9.52
C THR A 24 11.86 42.82 -9.15
N GLY A 25 13.10 42.35 -9.21
CA GLY A 25 14.28 43.14 -8.86
C GLY A 25 14.44 43.41 -7.36
N LEU A 26 13.86 42.57 -6.50
CA LEU A 26 14.00 42.67 -5.05
C LEU A 26 15.37 42.13 -4.58
N ASP A 27 15.93 42.76 -3.56
CA ASP A 27 17.19 42.33 -2.92
C ASP A 27 17.01 40.99 -2.17
N ILE A 28 18.11 40.31 -1.88
CA ILE A 28 18.12 39.06 -1.12
C ILE A 28 17.71 39.29 0.35
N TYR A 29 17.07 38.28 0.93
CA TYR A 29 16.86 38.22 2.38
C TYR A 29 18.21 38.16 3.10
N LYS A 30 18.35 39.00 4.13
CA LYS A 30 19.55 39.11 4.98
C LYS A 30 19.08 38.95 6.43
N PRO A 31 19.12 37.72 6.98
CA PRO A 31 18.69 37.47 8.35
C PRO A 31 19.66 38.07 9.35
N THR A 32 19.18 38.41 10.54
CA THR A 32 20.05 38.68 11.70
C THR A 32 20.50 37.39 12.38
N ASP A 33 21.53 37.44 13.21
CA ASP A 33 21.98 36.26 13.98
C ASP A 33 20.85 35.73 14.89
N ASP A 34 20.08 36.63 15.53
CA ASP A 34 18.93 36.23 16.34
C ASP A 34 17.81 35.57 15.52
N GLU A 35 17.58 36.00 14.27
CA GLU A 35 16.63 35.34 13.36
C GLU A 35 17.11 33.93 12.98
N ILE A 36 18.42 33.72 12.82
CA ILE A 36 19.00 32.42 12.50
C ILE A 36 18.88 31.47 13.70
N GLU A 37 19.29 31.91 14.89
CA GLU A 37 19.19 31.08 16.11
C GLU A 37 17.74 30.80 16.49
N ARG A 38 16.82 31.71 16.15
CA ARG A 38 15.38 31.47 16.25
C ARG A 38 14.91 30.30 15.39
N TYR A 39 15.44 30.12 14.17
CA TYR A 39 15.09 28.94 13.36
C TYR A 39 15.62 27.65 13.99
N VAL A 40 16.85 27.66 14.51
CA VAL A 40 17.46 26.49 15.19
C VAL A 40 16.62 26.07 16.39
N GLU A 41 16.30 27.03 17.26
CA GLU A 41 15.45 26.81 18.43
C GLU A 41 14.07 26.27 18.04
N GLU A 42 13.43 26.88 17.04
CA GLU A 42 12.11 26.44 16.59
C GLU A 42 12.15 25.00 16.05
N VAL A 43 13.20 24.57 15.35
CA VAL A 43 13.36 23.18 14.88
C VAL A 43 13.47 22.21 16.06
N GLU A 44 14.34 22.50 17.02
CA GLU A 44 14.56 21.65 18.21
C GLU A 44 13.27 21.53 19.05
N LEU A 45 12.57 22.65 19.28
CA LEU A 45 11.31 22.66 20.01
C LEU A 45 10.19 21.96 19.23
N TYR A 46 10.17 22.07 17.91
CA TYR A 46 9.16 21.39 17.10
C TYR A 46 9.31 19.87 17.15
N GLU A 47 10.54 19.35 17.07
CA GLU A 47 10.79 17.90 17.20
C GLU A 47 10.50 17.37 18.60
N SER A 48 10.89 18.12 19.64
CA SER A 48 10.71 17.67 21.04
C SER A 48 9.27 17.80 21.54
N GLU A 49 8.55 18.86 21.18
CA GLU A 49 7.25 19.20 21.78
C GLU A 49 6.04 19.02 20.84
N VAL A 50 6.25 18.97 19.52
CA VAL A 50 5.14 18.95 18.55
C VAL A 50 5.06 17.63 17.78
N THR A 51 6.11 17.28 17.02
CA THR A 51 6.15 16.09 16.17
C THR A 51 7.53 15.85 15.60
N ASP A 52 7.88 14.57 15.44
CA ASP A 52 9.09 14.17 14.72
C ASP A 52 9.08 14.69 13.27
N LEU A 53 10.23 15.20 12.82
CA LEU A 53 10.47 15.53 11.42
C LEU A 53 10.86 14.27 10.65
N GLN A 54 10.55 14.23 9.35
CA GLN A 54 11.00 13.13 8.49
C GLN A 54 12.53 13.10 8.28
N TYR A 55 13.19 14.20 8.62
CA TYR A 55 14.63 14.40 8.59
C TYR A 55 14.95 15.41 9.68
N SER A 56 15.80 15.01 10.62
CA SER A 56 16.23 15.81 11.76
C SER A 56 17.57 16.47 11.40
N PRO A 57 17.58 17.74 11.00
CA PRO A 57 18.80 18.44 10.61
C PRO A 57 19.64 18.76 11.84
N THR A 58 20.95 18.83 11.65
CA THR A 58 21.84 19.41 12.65
C THR A 58 21.61 20.93 12.77
N PRO A 59 21.93 21.56 13.91
CA PRO A 59 21.88 23.01 14.04
C PRO A 59 22.66 23.76 12.96
N GLU A 60 23.83 23.25 12.55
CA GLU A 60 24.63 23.85 11.47
C GLU A 60 23.95 23.78 10.10
N GLU A 61 23.26 22.69 9.80
CA GLU A 61 22.43 22.57 8.60
C GLU A 61 21.29 23.59 8.61
N VAL A 62 20.65 23.80 9.76
CA VAL A 62 19.61 24.85 9.88
C VAL A 62 20.20 26.25 9.71
N ARG A 63 21.36 26.54 10.32
CA ARG A 63 22.06 27.82 10.18
C ARG A 63 22.46 28.10 8.73
N LEU A 64 23.01 27.11 8.04
CA LEU A 64 23.36 27.22 6.63
C LEU A 64 22.13 27.53 5.79
N ALA A 65 21.01 26.84 6.01
CA ALA A 65 19.76 27.08 5.27
C ALA A 65 19.23 28.49 5.54
N ALA A 66 19.15 28.90 6.81
CA ALA A 66 18.65 30.21 7.19
C ALA A 66 19.48 31.35 6.59
N ARG A 67 20.82 31.21 6.54
CA ARG A 67 21.74 32.21 5.95
C ARG A 67 21.69 32.26 4.44
N SER A 68 21.50 31.12 3.78
CA SER A 68 21.68 31.00 2.33
C SER A 68 20.39 31.11 1.52
N ILE A 69 19.21 30.84 2.11
CA ILE A 69 17.95 30.97 1.38
C ILE A 69 17.68 32.48 1.10
N PRO A 70 17.52 32.87 -0.19
CA PRO A 70 17.46 34.29 -0.59
C PRO A 70 16.11 34.97 -0.32
N VAL A 71 15.14 34.24 0.24
CA VAL A 71 13.81 34.72 0.62
C VAL A 71 13.49 34.27 2.04
N GLU A 72 12.75 35.09 2.79
CA GLU A 72 12.36 34.74 4.15
C GLU A 72 11.34 33.58 4.13
N VAL A 73 11.62 32.50 4.87
CA VAL A 73 10.70 31.38 5.07
C VAL A 73 9.96 31.58 6.39
N SER A 74 8.84 32.31 6.36
CA SER A 74 8.05 32.65 7.56
C SER A 74 6.57 32.24 7.42
N GLY A 75 5.76 32.51 8.45
CA GLY A 75 4.33 32.24 8.47
C GLY A 75 3.69 32.42 9.83
N GLU A 76 2.35 32.32 9.88
CA GLU A 76 1.57 32.39 11.11
C GLU A 76 1.96 31.27 12.11
N PRO A 77 1.83 31.50 13.43
CA PRO A 77 2.12 30.48 14.43
C PRO A 77 1.15 29.31 14.30
N THR A 78 1.69 28.08 14.30
CA THR A 78 0.89 26.86 14.19
C THR A 78 0.61 26.23 15.54
N ASP A 79 1.54 26.38 16.48
CA ASP A 79 1.54 25.68 17.77
C ASP A 79 1.80 26.70 18.89
N GLN A 80 1.08 26.58 20.01
CA GLN A 80 1.17 27.52 21.14
C GLN A 80 2.35 27.14 22.06
N VAL A 81 3.55 27.05 21.48
CA VAL A 81 4.81 26.78 22.18
C VAL A 81 5.67 28.03 22.07
N GLU A 82 5.97 28.65 23.20
CA GLU A 82 6.77 29.88 23.23
C GLU A 82 8.26 29.59 23.02
N VAL A 83 8.93 30.53 22.36
CA VAL A 83 10.39 30.51 22.12
C VAL A 83 11.13 31.50 23.04
N SER A 84 12.46 31.34 23.15
CA SER A 84 13.35 32.22 23.90
C SER A 84 13.84 33.42 23.07
N HIS A 85 14.06 33.27 21.77
CA HIS A 85 14.39 34.39 20.87
C HIS A 85 13.13 35.17 20.47
N ARG A 86 12.69 36.08 21.36
CA ARG A 86 11.41 36.82 21.26
C ARG A 86 11.53 38.19 20.59
N ASP A 87 10.39 38.69 20.14
CA ASP A 87 10.16 40.08 19.72
C ASP A 87 11.09 40.54 18.58
N LEU A 88 11.36 39.65 17.62
CA LEU A 88 12.16 39.95 16.45
C LEU A 88 11.40 40.88 15.49
N PRO A 89 12.04 41.92 14.91
CA PRO A 89 11.34 42.96 14.14
C PRO A 89 10.50 42.49 12.95
N ARG A 90 10.86 41.35 12.33
CA ARG A 90 10.19 40.78 11.16
C ARG A 90 9.30 39.58 11.48
N VAL A 91 9.33 39.08 12.71
CA VAL A 91 8.58 37.89 13.12
C VAL A 91 7.45 38.32 14.06
N GLU A 92 6.21 38.31 13.57
CA GLU A 92 5.03 38.80 14.28
C GLU A 92 4.57 37.92 15.47
N THR A 93 5.30 36.85 15.77
CA THR A 93 4.92 35.87 16.79
C THR A 93 6.10 35.34 17.60
N ASN A 94 5.84 35.04 18.88
CA ASN A 94 6.78 34.39 19.80
C ASN A 94 6.48 32.89 19.96
N ASN A 95 5.68 32.33 19.04
CA ASN A 95 5.33 30.92 19.01
C ASN A 95 5.96 30.21 17.80
N ILE A 96 5.98 28.88 17.82
CA ILE A 96 6.51 28.07 16.72
C ILE A 96 5.72 28.25 15.42
N ARG A 97 6.45 28.43 14.31
CA ARG A 97 5.93 28.56 12.94
C ARG A 97 6.14 27.27 12.16
N GLY A 98 5.46 26.20 12.54
CA GLY A 98 5.68 24.86 11.98
C GLY A 98 5.55 24.79 10.46
N GLY A 99 4.71 25.63 9.83
CA GLY A 99 4.65 25.73 8.36
C GLY A 99 5.97 26.15 7.71
N ALA A 100 6.64 27.14 8.29
CA ALA A 100 7.94 27.61 7.83
C ALA A 100 9.03 26.55 8.02
N LEU A 101 9.09 25.94 9.20
CA LEU A 101 10.05 24.89 9.53
C LEU A 101 9.95 23.70 8.59
N LEU A 102 8.73 23.23 8.32
CA LEU A 102 8.51 22.10 7.42
C LEU A 102 8.93 22.42 5.98
N ALA A 103 8.73 23.66 5.52
CA ALA A 103 9.17 24.07 4.19
C ALA A 103 10.70 24.16 4.08
N MET A 104 11.37 24.64 5.13
CA MET A 104 12.82 24.69 5.20
C MET A 104 13.42 23.29 5.34
N VAL A 105 13.00 22.51 6.34
CA VAL A 105 13.62 21.24 6.73
C VAL A 105 13.15 20.06 5.87
N GLU A 106 11.86 19.69 5.94
CA GLU A 106 11.32 18.57 5.14
C GLU A 106 11.24 18.93 3.63
N GLY A 107 11.31 20.21 3.31
CA GLY A 107 11.37 20.72 1.95
C GLY A 107 12.80 20.92 1.44
N VAL A 108 13.36 22.11 1.69
CA VAL A 108 14.61 22.56 1.07
C VAL A 108 15.79 21.65 1.43
N ILE A 109 15.98 21.35 2.72
CA ILE A 109 17.11 20.54 3.19
C ILE A 109 16.93 19.08 2.76
N GLN A 110 15.83 18.44 3.16
CA GLN A 110 15.58 17.02 2.87
C GLN A 110 15.53 16.71 1.37
N LYS A 111 15.08 17.65 0.52
CA LYS A 111 14.98 17.47 -0.94
C LYS A 111 16.06 18.20 -1.72
N SER A 112 17.15 18.63 -1.07
CA SER A 112 18.24 19.44 -1.65
C SER A 112 18.68 18.99 -3.05
N LYS A 113 19.00 17.69 -3.24
CA LYS A 113 19.40 17.11 -4.55
C LYS A 113 18.37 17.35 -5.67
N LYS A 114 17.08 17.26 -5.36
CA LYS A 114 16.00 17.47 -6.35
C LYS A 114 15.76 18.96 -6.61
N ILE A 115 15.88 19.79 -5.59
CA ILE A 115 15.67 21.24 -5.68
C ILE A 115 16.81 21.92 -6.42
N LEU A 116 18.04 21.47 -6.23
CA LEU A 116 19.20 21.94 -6.99
C LEU A 116 19.01 21.76 -8.51
N LYS A 117 18.47 20.61 -8.95
CA LYS A 117 18.13 20.38 -10.37
C LYS A 117 17.11 21.40 -10.91
N TYR A 118 16.09 21.73 -10.12
CA TYR A 118 15.11 22.75 -10.50
C TYR A 118 15.71 24.16 -10.49
N ALA A 119 16.56 24.48 -9.52
CA ALA A 119 17.25 25.77 -9.45
C ALA A 119 18.14 26.00 -10.69
N HIS A 120 18.90 24.98 -11.12
CA HIS A 120 19.67 25.01 -12.37
C HIS A 120 18.78 25.22 -13.59
N THR A 121 17.64 24.51 -13.66
CA THR A 121 16.66 24.69 -14.75
C THR A 121 16.09 26.12 -14.79
N LEU A 122 15.96 26.77 -13.64
CA LEU A 122 15.42 28.12 -13.50
C LEU A 122 16.50 29.22 -13.55
N ASN A 123 17.78 28.87 -13.74
CA ASN A 123 18.94 29.74 -13.68
C ASN A 123 18.98 30.58 -12.39
N LEU A 124 18.90 29.91 -11.24
CA LEU A 124 18.98 30.53 -9.91
C LEU A 124 20.30 30.15 -9.21
N ASP A 125 21.37 30.87 -9.53
CA ASP A 125 22.75 30.58 -9.09
C ASP A 125 22.94 30.65 -7.56
N SER A 126 22.10 31.44 -6.87
CA SER A 126 22.13 31.57 -5.40
C SER A 126 21.81 30.29 -4.64
N TRP A 127 21.35 29.23 -5.31
CA TRP A 127 21.00 27.96 -4.70
C TRP A 127 22.11 26.91 -4.73
N GLU A 128 23.30 27.26 -5.21
CA GLU A 128 24.42 26.31 -5.30
C GLU A 128 24.87 25.77 -3.94
N PHE A 129 24.58 26.49 -2.84
CA PHE A 129 24.80 26.02 -1.47
C PHE A 129 24.09 24.70 -1.17
N LEU A 130 23.03 24.34 -1.92
CA LEU A 130 22.37 23.04 -1.75
C LEU A 130 23.28 21.84 -2.06
N ALA A 131 24.36 22.05 -2.82
CA ALA A 131 25.37 21.04 -3.07
C ALA A 131 26.11 20.60 -1.80
N GLU A 132 26.18 21.45 -0.77
CA GLU A 132 26.82 21.13 0.51
C GLU A 132 26.03 20.08 1.30
N TYR A 133 24.70 20.16 1.30
CA TYR A 133 23.84 19.12 1.88
C TYR A 133 23.90 17.81 1.10
N ALA A 134 24.20 17.87 -0.20
CA ALA A 134 24.36 16.67 -1.01
C ALA A 134 25.68 15.94 -0.76
N LYS A 135 26.66 16.61 -0.14
CA LYS A 135 27.99 16.07 0.17
C LYS A 135 28.17 15.63 1.63
N GLY A 136 27.20 15.89 2.50
CA GLY A 136 27.32 15.66 3.94
C GLY A 136 28.30 16.65 4.57
N VAL A 137 27.84 17.52 5.46
CA VAL A 137 28.71 18.50 6.13
C VAL A 137 29.55 17.77 7.18
N GLY A 138 30.74 17.32 6.78
CA GLY A 138 31.70 16.62 7.65
C GLY A 138 32.95 16.06 6.96
N SER A 139 32.99 15.95 5.64
CA SER A 139 34.14 15.36 4.92
C SER A 139 35.23 16.40 4.59
N SER A 140 36.15 16.63 5.51
CA SER A 140 37.45 17.23 5.18
C SER A 140 38.34 16.20 4.47
N LYS A 141 38.51 16.38 3.15
CA LYS A 141 39.59 15.92 2.25
C LYS A 141 40.32 14.61 2.63
N GLU A 142 40.04 13.53 1.88
CA GLU A 142 41.01 12.82 1.02
C GLU A 142 40.33 11.68 0.23
N GLU A 143 40.76 11.54 -1.03
CA GLU A 143 40.55 10.46 -2.00
C GLU A 143 39.22 10.34 -2.80
N GLU A 144 39.42 10.26 -4.13
CA GLU A 144 38.44 10.12 -5.19
C GLU A 144 38.00 8.66 -5.33
N GLY A 145 36.69 8.43 -5.26
CA GLY A 145 36.07 7.16 -5.65
C GLY A 145 34.81 6.86 -4.84
N SER A 146 33.64 6.93 -5.51
CA SER A 146 32.34 6.35 -5.12
C SER A 146 31.88 6.46 -3.66
N GLN A 147 30.77 7.18 -3.40
CA GLN A 147 29.72 6.69 -2.50
C GLN A 147 28.48 7.57 -2.57
N SER A 148 27.41 6.98 -3.10
CA SER A 148 26.04 7.44 -2.97
C SER A 148 25.52 7.09 -1.58
N ASP A 149 24.74 8.01 -0.99
CA ASP A 149 23.87 7.75 0.17
C ASP A 149 22.85 6.63 -0.13
N SER A 150 23.32 5.39 0.01
CA SER A 150 22.57 4.15 0.17
C SER A 150 23.55 2.97 0.20
N GLU A 151 24.63 3.09 0.99
CA GLU A 151 25.29 1.88 1.48
C GLU A 151 24.46 1.35 2.65
N GLU A 152 23.41 0.62 2.30
CA GLU A 152 23.24 -0.66 2.98
C GLU A 152 24.56 -1.41 2.79
N ILE A 153 25.08 -1.99 3.85
CA ILE A 153 26.21 -2.92 3.83
C ILE A 153 25.94 -3.93 2.70
N VAL A 154 26.58 -3.73 1.55
CA VAL A 154 26.78 -4.76 0.53
C VAL A 154 28.17 -5.33 0.80
N GLU A 155 28.35 -5.85 2.01
CA GLU A 155 29.29 -6.95 2.17
C GLU A 155 28.48 -8.21 1.91
N GLU A 156 29.06 -9.16 1.18
CA GLU A 156 28.60 -10.54 1.22
C GLU A 156 28.45 -10.91 2.70
N ILE A 157 27.22 -10.91 3.20
CA ILE A 157 26.93 -11.29 4.58
C ILE A 157 27.31 -12.77 4.65
N ASP A 158 28.45 -13.04 5.27
CA ASP A 158 28.73 -14.35 5.81
C ASP A 158 27.64 -14.62 6.85
N ASP A 159 26.72 -15.53 6.52
CA ASP A 159 25.58 -15.98 7.34
C ASP A 159 26.00 -16.42 8.77
N ASN A 160 27.29 -16.48 9.09
CA ASN A 160 27.84 -17.04 10.31
C ASN A 160 28.25 -16.04 11.41
N ILE A 161 28.21 -14.70 11.23
CA ILE A 161 28.87 -13.78 12.19
C ILE A 161 28.02 -12.60 12.73
N ILE A 162 26.85 -12.27 12.17
CA ILE A 162 26.04 -11.14 12.67
C ILE A 162 24.78 -11.64 13.42
N ASP A 163 24.55 -11.12 14.63
CA ASP A 163 23.34 -11.40 15.40
C ASP A 163 22.12 -10.84 14.65
N LYS A 164 21.17 -11.71 14.33
CA LYS A 164 19.94 -11.35 13.60
C LYS A 164 19.06 -10.38 14.39
N GLU A 165 19.15 -10.40 15.73
CA GLU A 165 18.47 -9.43 16.58
C GLU A 165 19.06 -8.02 16.39
N GLU A 166 20.38 -7.90 16.28
CA GLU A 166 21.10 -6.64 16.04
C GLU A 166 20.81 -6.08 14.63
N LEU A 167 20.83 -6.95 13.60
CA LEU A 167 20.40 -6.62 12.23
C LEU A 167 18.95 -6.15 12.16
N PHE A 168 18.05 -6.76 12.94
CA PHE A 168 16.66 -6.35 13.02
C PHE A 168 16.52 -4.98 13.70
N GLU A 169 17.16 -4.74 14.84
CA GLU A 169 17.13 -3.46 15.55
C GLU A 169 17.60 -2.29 14.68
N HIS A 170 18.61 -2.50 13.84
CA HIS A 170 19.11 -1.48 12.91
C HIS A 170 18.28 -1.32 11.62
N SER A 171 17.35 -2.25 11.34
CA SER A 171 16.52 -2.17 10.15
C SER A 171 15.41 -1.12 10.28
N LYS A 172 15.25 -0.25 9.28
CA LYS A 172 14.25 0.84 9.29
C LYS A 172 12.81 0.34 9.38
N TYR A 173 12.55 -0.90 8.95
CA TYR A 173 11.21 -1.46 9.02
C TYR A 173 10.88 -2.05 10.41
N ALA A 174 11.87 -2.42 11.22
CA ALA A 174 11.69 -2.89 12.59
C ALA A 174 11.34 -1.78 13.60
N HIS A 175 11.68 -0.53 13.30
CA HIS A 175 11.37 0.61 14.16
C HIS A 175 9.84 0.79 14.34
N ASP A 176 9.40 1.19 15.53
CA ASP A 176 7.99 1.40 15.93
C ASP A 176 7.11 0.15 15.83
N ILE A 177 7.46 -0.92 16.54
CA ILE A 177 6.57 -2.07 16.72
C ILE A 177 5.44 -1.65 17.66
N ILE A 178 4.22 -1.60 17.12
CA ILE A 178 3.00 -1.34 17.87
C ILE A 178 2.39 -2.70 18.19
N GLY A 179 1.92 -2.88 19.42
CA GLY A 179 1.19 -4.09 19.83
C GLY A 179 0.05 -4.43 18.84
N GLY A 180 -0.08 -5.71 18.49
CA GLY A 180 -1.06 -6.21 17.52
C GLY A 180 -0.60 -6.18 16.05
N ARG A 181 0.66 -5.86 15.77
CA ARG A 181 1.27 -5.89 14.43
C ARG A 181 2.44 -6.88 14.39
N PRO A 182 2.20 -8.15 14.02
CA PRO A 182 3.23 -9.16 14.08
C PRO A 182 4.35 -8.93 13.05
N VAL A 183 5.55 -9.36 13.42
CA VAL A 183 6.66 -9.59 12.50
C VAL A 183 6.43 -10.94 11.84
N LEU A 184 6.50 -10.97 10.52
CA LEU A 184 6.29 -12.20 9.75
C LEU A 184 7.61 -12.84 9.33
N GLY A 185 8.66 -12.04 9.12
CA GLY A 185 10.02 -12.52 8.90
C GLY A 185 11.05 -11.46 9.26
N TYR A 186 12.15 -11.90 9.86
CA TYR A 186 13.34 -11.08 10.12
C TYR A 186 14.09 -10.75 8.81
N PRO A 187 15.04 -9.80 8.81
CA PRO A 187 15.72 -9.40 7.59
C PRO A 187 16.43 -10.58 6.96
N SER A 188 16.16 -10.84 5.68
CA SER A 188 16.72 -11.97 4.92
C SER A 188 16.56 -13.35 5.60
N GLU A 189 15.56 -13.53 6.47
CA GLU A 189 15.35 -14.79 7.20
C GLU A 189 14.93 -15.92 6.27
N LYS A 190 15.64 -17.05 6.33
CA LYS A 190 15.30 -18.29 5.63
C LYS A 190 13.90 -18.75 6.05
N GLY A 191 13.04 -19.06 5.07
CA GLY A 191 11.63 -19.35 5.33
C GLY A 191 10.70 -18.14 5.33
N GLY A 192 11.24 -16.92 5.20
CA GLY A 192 10.47 -15.72 4.95
C GLY A 192 9.78 -15.71 3.58
N PHE A 193 9.33 -14.53 3.14
CA PHE A 193 8.77 -14.41 1.80
C PHE A 193 9.88 -14.52 0.75
N ARG A 194 9.77 -15.48 -0.15
CA ARG A 194 10.70 -15.64 -1.28
C ARG A 194 10.45 -14.54 -2.31
N LEU A 195 11.49 -13.83 -2.72
CA LEU A 195 11.37 -12.78 -3.74
C LEU A 195 11.12 -13.39 -5.12
N ARG A 196 9.93 -13.14 -5.68
CA ARG A 196 9.60 -13.44 -7.08
C ARG A 196 9.34 -12.14 -7.83
N TYR A 197 10.06 -11.89 -8.91
CA TYR A 197 9.79 -10.73 -9.75
C TYR A 197 8.56 -10.98 -10.62
N GLY A 198 7.67 -10.00 -10.70
CA GLY A 198 6.55 -10.04 -11.63
C GLY A 198 5.48 -9.02 -11.31
N ARG A 199 4.51 -8.90 -12.20
CA ARG A 199 3.39 -7.98 -12.05
C ARG A 199 2.10 -8.65 -12.52
N SER A 200 1.29 -9.09 -11.56
CA SER A 200 -0.11 -9.48 -11.77
C SER A 200 -1.01 -8.26 -12.00
N ARG A 201 -2.25 -8.52 -12.44
CA ARG A 201 -3.29 -7.54 -12.81
C ARG A 201 -3.60 -6.51 -11.70
N ASN A 202 -3.41 -6.91 -10.44
CA ASN A 202 -3.70 -6.15 -9.23
C ASN A 202 -2.44 -5.71 -8.45
N THR A 203 -1.24 -5.88 -9.02
CA THR A 203 0.05 -5.56 -8.36
C THR A 203 0.81 -4.40 -9.03
N GLY A 204 1.87 -3.93 -8.37
CA GLY A 204 2.64 -2.73 -8.76
C GLY A 204 2.14 -1.48 -8.03
N LEU A 205 2.70 -0.31 -8.30
CA LEU A 205 2.32 0.95 -7.61
C LEU A 205 2.31 0.81 -6.08
N ALA A 206 3.37 0.21 -5.53
CA ALA A 206 3.53 -0.14 -4.12
C ALA A 206 2.56 -1.21 -3.58
N THR A 207 2.04 -2.09 -4.45
CA THR A 207 1.32 -3.31 -4.05
C THR A 207 2.07 -4.56 -4.48
N MET A 208 2.08 -5.56 -3.61
CA MET A 208 2.82 -6.80 -3.78
C MET A 208 1.89 -7.99 -3.64
N GLY A 209 2.11 -9.00 -4.49
CA GLY A 209 1.29 -10.20 -4.52
C GLY A 209 1.72 -11.18 -3.45
N VAL A 210 0.77 -11.76 -2.72
CA VAL A 210 1.01 -12.88 -1.81
C VAL A 210 -0.03 -13.96 -2.10
N HIS A 211 0.35 -15.22 -1.92
CA HIS A 211 -0.56 -16.32 -2.12
C HIS A 211 -1.73 -16.29 -1.10
N PRO A 212 -3.00 -16.45 -1.53
CA PRO A 212 -4.15 -16.40 -0.63
C PRO A 212 -4.13 -17.42 0.51
N ALA A 213 -3.49 -18.58 0.31
CA ALA A 213 -3.31 -19.58 1.37
C ALA A 213 -2.44 -19.04 2.52
N THR A 214 -1.42 -18.23 2.23
CA THR A 214 -0.60 -17.55 3.24
C THR A 214 -1.42 -16.54 4.01
N MET A 215 -2.27 -15.77 3.32
CA MET A 215 -3.14 -14.79 3.96
C MET A 215 -4.14 -15.45 4.92
N GLU A 216 -4.80 -16.53 4.47
CA GLU A 216 -5.74 -17.31 5.27
C GLU A 216 -5.06 -17.98 6.47
N LEU A 217 -3.83 -18.49 6.31
CA LEU A 217 -3.09 -19.14 7.38
C LEU A 217 -2.67 -18.16 8.48
N LEU A 218 -2.20 -16.96 8.10
CA LEU A 218 -1.69 -15.96 9.04
C LEU A 218 -2.78 -15.14 9.75
N GLU A 219 -3.97 -14.97 9.15
CA GLU A 219 -5.09 -14.14 9.67
C GLU A 219 -4.83 -12.64 9.85
N PHE A 220 -3.58 -12.18 9.81
CA PHE A 220 -3.23 -10.76 9.90
C PHE A 220 -3.19 -10.05 8.54
N LEU A 221 -3.18 -10.82 7.45
CA LEU A 221 -3.15 -10.29 6.08
C LEU A 221 -4.54 -10.34 5.46
N ALA A 222 -5.00 -9.17 5.04
CA ALA A 222 -6.23 -8.98 4.30
C ALA A 222 -5.91 -8.12 3.06
N VAL A 223 -6.87 -7.98 2.15
CA VAL A 223 -6.64 -7.32 0.86
C VAL A 223 -6.48 -5.82 1.08
N GLY A 224 -5.26 -5.32 0.94
CA GLY A 224 -4.93 -3.94 1.27
C GLY A 224 -4.38 -3.74 2.68
N THR A 225 -4.10 -4.81 3.43
CA THR A 225 -3.23 -4.72 4.61
C THR A 225 -1.86 -4.21 4.16
N GLN A 226 -1.41 -3.14 4.79
CA GLN A 226 -0.08 -2.60 4.56
C GLN A 226 0.96 -3.50 5.21
N LEU A 227 2.00 -3.91 4.50
CA LEU A 227 3.23 -4.44 5.11
C LEU A 227 4.30 -3.35 5.14
N LYS A 228 5.12 -3.35 6.19
CA LYS A 228 6.46 -2.75 6.13
C LYS A 228 7.44 -3.85 5.74
N ILE A 229 8.32 -3.54 4.80
CA ILE A 229 9.23 -4.52 4.20
C ILE A 229 10.67 -4.02 4.30
N GLU A 230 11.60 -4.97 4.25
CA GLU A 230 13.03 -4.71 4.19
C GLU A 230 13.42 -4.01 2.89
N ARG A 231 13.04 -4.58 1.73
CA ARG A 231 13.37 -4.11 0.38
C ARG A 231 12.20 -4.38 -0.58
N PRO A 232 12.08 -3.67 -1.73
CA PRO A 232 12.84 -2.49 -2.17
C PRO A 232 12.30 -1.16 -1.63
N GLY A 233 11.31 -1.14 -0.74
CA GLY A 233 10.66 0.09 -0.28
C GLY A 233 10.27 0.05 1.19
N LYS A 234 9.74 1.16 1.72
CA LYS A 234 9.37 1.26 3.16
C LYS A 234 8.06 0.57 3.52
N GLY A 235 7.22 0.30 2.53
CA GLY A 235 5.98 -0.42 2.73
C GLY A 235 5.21 -0.63 1.44
N ASN A 236 4.34 -1.63 1.48
CA ASN A 236 3.47 -2.02 0.38
C ASN A 236 2.06 -2.29 0.91
N CYS A 237 1.10 -2.48 0.01
CA CYS A 237 -0.13 -3.19 0.35
C CYS A 237 -0.13 -4.60 -0.26
N VAL A 238 -0.71 -5.56 0.46
CA VAL A 238 -0.80 -6.95 0.01
C VAL A 238 -2.06 -7.15 -0.81
N VAL A 239 -1.91 -7.87 -1.92
CA VAL A 239 -3.01 -8.32 -2.78
C VAL A 239 -2.88 -9.82 -3.09
N PRO A 240 -3.99 -10.52 -3.33
CA PRO A 240 -3.96 -11.95 -3.61
C PRO A 240 -3.43 -12.23 -5.02
N VAL A 241 -2.52 -13.20 -5.14
CA VAL A 241 -2.08 -13.80 -6.41
C VAL A 241 -2.01 -15.31 -6.19
N ASP A 242 -2.89 -16.07 -6.85
CA ASP A 242 -3.05 -17.52 -6.66
C ASP A 242 -2.17 -18.36 -7.59
N SER A 243 -1.47 -17.73 -8.53
CA SER A 243 -0.55 -18.42 -9.45
C SER A 243 0.88 -18.61 -8.92
N ILE A 244 1.22 -18.01 -7.79
CA ILE A 244 2.56 -18.07 -7.17
C ILE A 244 2.62 -19.13 -6.06
N GLU A 245 3.81 -19.52 -5.60
CA GLU A 245 3.92 -20.58 -4.59
C GLU A 245 3.35 -20.12 -3.23
N GLY A 246 2.50 -20.97 -2.66
CA GLY A 246 1.94 -20.79 -1.32
C GLY A 246 2.89 -21.18 -0.18
N PRO A 247 2.41 -21.15 1.07
CA PRO A 247 3.24 -21.46 2.22
C PRO A 247 3.47 -22.97 2.34
N THR A 248 4.62 -23.35 2.88
CA THR A 248 4.95 -24.74 3.22
C THR A 248 4.89 -24.91 4.73
N VAL A 249 4.11 -25.89 5.18
CA VAL A 249 3.77 -26.08 6.60
C VAL A 249 4.12 -27.48 7.08
N LYS A 250 4.47 -27.58 8.36
CA LYS A 250 4.59 -28.83 9.10
C LYS A 250 3.38 -29.02 9.99
N LEU A 251 2.73 -30.17 9.87
CA LEU A 251 1.55 -30.53 10.65
C LEU A 251 1.91 -31.28 11.93
N LYS A 252 0.96 -31.39 12.85
CA LYS A 252 1.07 -32.19 14.09
C LYS A 252 1.37 -33.68 13.83
N SER A 253 1.02 -34.18 12.64
CA SER A 253 1.37 -35.53 12.18
C SER A 253 2.86 -35.69 11.82
N GLY A 254 3.61 -34.59 11.68
CA GLY A 254 4.96 -34.56 11.13
C GLY A 254 5.01 -34.48 9.60
N GLU A 255 3.86 -34.50 8.92
CA GLU A 255 3.72 -34.25 7.49
C GLU A 255 4.17 -32.83 7.14
N VAL A 256 4.90 -32.71 6.03
CA VAL A 256 5.25 -31.43 5.40
C VAL A 256 4.51 -31.33 4.07
N ARG A 257 3.82 -30.22 3.86
CA ARG A 257 3.10 -29.96 2.61
C ARG A 257 3.08 -28.48 2.25
N ARG A 258 3.13 -28.18 0.95
CA ARG A 258 2.82 -26.86 0.40
C ARG A 258 1.29 -26.68 0.33
N LEU A 259 0.82 -25.46 0.53
CA LEU A 259 -0.59 -25.10 0.48
C LEU A 259 -0.89 -24.22 -0.74
N ASP A 260 -1.42 -24.85 -1.78
CA ASP A 260 -1.68 -24.19 -3.07
C ASP A 260 -3.12 -23.65 -3.19
N SER A 261 -3.92 -23.68 -2.12
CA SER A 261 -5.30 -23.16 -2.13
C SER A 261 -5.79 -22.68 -0.77
N ILE A 262 -6.78 -21.78 -0.78
CA ILE A 262 -7.47 -21.30 0.43
C ILE A 262 -8.16 -22.47 1.15
N GLU A 263 -8.77 -23.38 0.39
CA GLU A 263 -9.45 -24.55 0.95
C GLU A 263 -8.48 -25.45 1.73
N ASP A 264 -7.29 -25.68 1.17
CA ASP A 264 -6.26 -26.48 1.83
C ASP A 264 -5.76 -25.80 3.10
N ALA A 265 -5.52 -24.49 3.05
CA ALA A 265 -5.15 -23.72 4.24
C ALA A 265 -6.19 -23.87 5.35
N ARG A 266 -7.48 -23.70 5.06
CA ARG A 266 -8.57 -23.86 6.04
C ARG A 266 -8.63 -25.26 6.65
N LYS A 267 -8.42 -26.31 5.83
CA LYS A 267 -8.46 -27.71 6.27
C LYS A 267 -7.35 -28.04 7.28
N VAL A 268 -6.17 -27.43 7.12
CA VAL A 268 -4.98 -27.77 7.93
C VAL A 268 -4.65 -26.76 9.03
N LYS A 269 -5.20 -25.55 9.01
CA LYS A 269 -4.90 -24.43 9.93
C LYS A 269 -4.76 -24.85 11.41
N GLY A 270 -5.74 -25.57 11.96
CA GLY A 270 -5.71 -26.05 13.36
C GLY A 270 -4.70 -27.18 13.66
N LYS A 271 -4.05 -27.70 12.62
CA LYS A 271 -3.07 -28.80 12.67
C LYS A 271 -1.65 -28.33 12.38
N VAL A 272 -1.43 -27.09 11.97
CA VAL A 272 -0.09 -26.54 11.73
C VAL A 272 0.66 -26.40 13.04
N VAL A 273 1.92 -26.83 13.06
CA VAL A 273 2.86 -26.68 14.18
C VAL A 273 3.93 -25.64 13.86
N GLU A 274 4.37 -25.60 12.60
CA GLU A 274 5.43 -24.72 12.12
C GLU A 274 5.11 -24.33 10.67
N ILE A 275 5.28 -23.05 10.35
CA ILE A 275 5.29 -22.56 8.98
C ILE A 275 6.76 -22.53 8.59
N LEU A 276 7.17 -23.42 7.68
CA LEU A 276 8.55 -23.53 7.23
C LEU A 276 8.89 -22.44 6.23
N PHE A 277 7.94 -22.14 5.33
CA PHE A 277 8.08 -21.10 4.32
C PHE A 277 6.77 -20.31 4.21
N LEU A 278 6.86 -18.97 4.16
CA LEU A 278 5.69 -18.11 3.92
C LEU A 278 5.17 -18.17 2.47
N GLY A 279 6.00 -18.66 1.55
CA GLY A 279 5.72 -18.70 0.11
C GLY A 279 6.26 -17.47 -0.62
N ASP A 280 5.72 -17.20 -1.79
CA ASP A 280 6.18 -16.13 -2.66
C ASP A 280 5.65 -14.76 -2.24
N MET A 281 6.50 -13.74 -2.41
CA MET A 281 6.09 -12.35 -2.56
C MET A 281 6.39 -11.89 -3.99
N LEU A 282 5.34 -11.59 -4.74
CA LEU A 282 5.44 -11.08 -6.11
C LEU A 282 5.70 -9.57 -6.08
N VAL A 283 6.89 -9.17 -6.51
CA VAL A 283 7.36 -7.78 -6.51
C VAL A 283 7.56 -7.29 -7.94
N ALA A 284 6.88 -6.20 -8.30
CA ALA A 284 7.05 -5.58 -9.60
C ALA A 284 8.42 -4.92 -9.72
N PHE A 285 9.10 -5.11 -10.85
CA PHE A 285 10.37 -4.45 -11.18
C PHE A 285 10.32 -2.92 -10.97
N GLY A 286 9.18 -2.29 -11.29
CA GLY A 286 8.99 -0.85 -11.11
C GLY A 286 9.16 -0.37 -9.66
N GLU A 287 8.99 -1.24 -8.66
CA GLU A 287 9.24 -0.89 -7.25
C GLU A 287 10.73 -0.72 -6.96
N PHE A 288 11.60 -1.55 -7.53
CA PHE A 288 13.05 -1.37 -7.43
C PHE A 288 13.50 -0.11 -8.16
N LEU A 289 13.01 0.09 -9.38
CA LEU A 289 13.34 1.27 -10.19
C LEU A 289 12.92 2.57 -9.49
N ARG A 290 11.71 2.63 -8.93
CA ARG A 290 11.19 3.83 -8.26
C ARG A 290 11.95 4.15 -6.97
N ASN A 291 12.33 3.14 -6.20
CA ASN A 291 13.07 3.32 -4.96
C ASN A 291 14.58 3.40 -5.17
N ASN A 292 15.04 3.30 -6.43
CA ASN A 292 16.44 3.31 -6.82
C ASN A 292 17.28 2.27 -6.03
N GLN A 293 16.74 1.06 -5.92
CA GLN A 293 17.39 -0.07 -5.25
C GLN A 293 18.02 -1.00 -6.29
N PRO A 294 19.22 -1.54 -6.03
CA PRO A 294 19.79 -2.62 -6.84
C PRO A 294 18.82 -3.81 -6.89
N MET A 295 18.77 -4.48 -8.04
CA MET A 295 18.04 -5.73 -8.12
C MET A 295 18.73 -6.81 -7.30
N LEU A 296 17.94 -7.56 -6.55
CA LEU A 296 18.34 -8.75 -5.82
C LEU A 296 18.22 -9.99 -6.71
N GLY A 297 18.83 -11.10 -6.30
CA GLY A 297 18.69 -12.39 -6.98
C GLY A 297 17.22 -12.79 -7.13
N ALA A 298 16.82 -13.18 -8.34
CA ALA A 298 15.48 -13.68 -8.62
C ALA A 298 15.37 -15.15 -8.16
N CYS A 299 14.23 -15.54 -7.58
CA CYS A 299 13.95 -16.95 -7.34
C CYS A 299 13.92 -17.76 -8.64
N TRP A 300 14.29 -19.04 -8.55
CA TRP A 300 14.03 -19.97 -9.64
C TRP A 300 12.52 -20.28 -9.71
N CYS A 301 11.91 -19.87 -10.82
CA CYS A 301 10.47 -19.94 -11.07
C CYS A 301 10.16 -20.30 -12.52
N GLU A 302 8.92 -20.66 -12.79
CA GLU A 302 8.47 -21.20 -14.07
C GLU A 302 8.68 -20.21 -15.22
N GLU A 303 8.48 -18.91 -14.98
CA GLU A 303 8.70 -17.87 -15.98
C GLU A 303 10.17 -17.86 -16.44
N TRP A 304 11.11 -17.96 -15.51
CA TRP A 304 12.54 -17.99 -15.86
C TRP A 304 12.93 -19.31 -16.53
N TRP A 305 12.40 -20.44 -16.07
CA TRP A 305 12.64 -21.75 -16.71
C TRP A 305 12.13 -21.80 -18.16
N ILE A 306 10.99 -21.19 -18.46
CA ILE A 306 10.50 -21.08 -19.84
C ILE A 306 11.45 -20.23 -20.70
N GLU A 307 12.04 -19.16 -20.15
CA GLU A 307 13.05 -18.38 -20.89
C GLU A 307 14.32 -19.19 -21.15
N THR A 308 14.77 -20.08 -20.25
CA THR A 308 15.94 -20.92 -20.53
C THR A 308 15.66 -21.89 -21.68
N ILE A 309 14.46 -22.48 -21.75
CA ILE A 309 14.03 -23.29 -22.89
C ILE A 309 13.98 -22.46 -24.16
N ARG A 310 13.34 -21.29 -24.11
CA ARG A 310 13.22 -20.40 -25.27
C ARG A 310 14.58 -20.02 -25.85
N ASN A 311 15.57 -19.79 -25.00
CA ASN A 311 16.93 -19.42 -25.41
C ASN A 311 17.85 -20.64 -25.66
N SER A 312 17.36 -21.87 -25.50
CA SER A 312 18.14 -23.07 -25.81
C SER A 312 18.42 -23.20 -27.30
N GLN A 313 19.57 -23.77 -27.64
CA GLN A 313 19.94 -24.02 -29.04
C GLN A 313 18.90 -24.88 -29.77
N LYS A 314 18.30 -25.85 -29.07
CA LYS A 314 17.30 -26.74 -29.65
C LYS A 314 16.01 -26.00 -29.98
N TYR A 315 15.42 -25.26 -29.04
CA TYR A 315 14.16 -24.54 -29.29
C TYR A 315 14.33 -23.47 -30.38
N GLN A 316 15.49 -22.81 -30.43
CA GLN A 316 15.81 -21.84 -31.49
C GLN A 316 15.89 -22.48 -32.88
N SER A 317 16.20 -23.78 -32.96
CA SER A 317 16.23 -24.53 -34.22
C SER A 317 14.85 -25.03 -34.70
N PHE A 318 13.81 -24.94 -33.87
CA PHE A 318 12.47 -25.37 -34.22
C PHE A 318 11.86 -24.52 -35.34
N THR A 319 11.19 -25.20 -36.26
CA THR A 319 10.27 -24.61 -37.24
C THR A 319 9.06 -23.98 -36.55
N ASP A 320 8.29 -23.16 -37.28
CA ASP A 320 7.11 -22.52 -36.72
C ASP A 320 6.03 -23.55 -36.29
N GLU A 321 5.87 -24.63 -37.05
CA GLU A 321 4.97 -25.75 -36.71
C GLU A 321 5.39 -26.48 -35.43
N GLU A 322 6.70 -26.68 -35.23
CA GLU A 322 7.23 -27.29 -34.00
C GLU A 322 7.06 -26.37 -32.78
N LYS A 323 7.21 -25.06 -32.95
CA LYS A 323 6.97 -24.08 -31.88
C LYS A 323 5.49 -24.00 -31.51
N GLU A 324 4.59 -24.11 -32.49
CA GLU A 324 3.14 -24.16 -32.24
C GLU A 324 2.75 -25.45 -31.51
N ALA A 325 3.37 -26.58 -31.87
CA ALA A 325 3.18 -27.85 -31.18
C ALA A 325 3.78 -27.87 -29.75
N PHE A 326 4.88 -27.15 -29.53
CA PHE A 326 5.54 -26.99 -28.22
C PHE A 326 5.28 -25.60 -27.63
N ASP A 327 4.01 -25.26 -27.42
CA ASP A 327 3.61 -23.96 -26.90
C ASP A 327 4.11 -23.74 -25.46
N LEU A 328 5.09 -22.84 -25.34
CA LEU A 328 5.69 -22.45 -24.07
C LEU A 328 4.69 -21.81 -23.10
N ASN A 329 3.63 -21.14 -23.58
CA ASN A 329 2.65 -20.51 -22.69
C ASN A 329 1.82 -21.57 -21.95
N SER A 330 1.35 -22.59 -22.67
CA SER A 330 0.71 -23.74 -22.05
C SER A 330 1.65 -24.48 -21.10
N LEU A 331 2.93 -24.62 -21.48
CA LEU A 331 3.92 -25.33 -20.68
C LEU A 331 4.21 -24.63 -19.34
N GLN A 332 4.23 -23.29 -19.32
CA GLN A 332 4.49 -22.50 -18.11
C GLN A 332 3.52 -22.83 -16.96
N THR A 333 2.27 -23.19 -17.28
CA THR A 333 1.21 -23.44 -16.28
C THR A 333 0.85 -24.93 -16.14
N LYS A 334 1.43 -25.79 -16.99
CA LYS A 334 1.16 -27.23 -17.00
C LYS A 334 1.83 -27.89 -15.79
N LYS A 335 1.07 -28.71 -15.06
CA LYS A 335 1.66 -29.61 -14.06
C LYS A 335 2.39 -30.75 -14.78
N LEU A 336 3.72 -30.74 -14.71
CA LEU A 336 4.59 -31.75 -15.30
C LEU A 336 4.85 -32.88 -14.31
N THR A 337 4.99 -34.11 -14.81
CA THR A 337 5.62 -35.20 -14.05
C THR A 337 7.14 -35.00 -14.01
N VAL A 338 7.82 -35.65 -13.05
CA VAL A 338 9.28 -35.55 -12.94
C VAL A 338 9.97 -36.09 -14.20
N GLU A 339 9.44 -37.16 -14.80
CA GLU A 339 9.93 -37.71 -16.06
C GLU A 339 9.84 -36.71 -17.21
N GLU A 340 8.72 -35.99 -17.34
CA GLU A 340 8.58 -34.95 -18.36
C GLU A 340 9.58 -33.82 -18.12
N ALA A 341 9.79 -33.41 -16.86
CA ALA A 341 10.76 -32.38 -16.51
C ALA A 341 12.20 -32.78 -16.86
N PHE A 342 12.63 -34.01 -16.52
CA PHE A 342 13.96 -34.51 -16.88
C PHE A 342 14.13 -34.68 -18.39
N LYS A 343 13.10 -35.17 -19.10
CA LYS A 343 13.14 -35.23 -20.57
C LYS A 343 13.38 -33.85 -21.17
N ILE A 344 12.69 -32.81 -20.70
CA ILE A 344 12.89 -31.44 -21.17
C ILE A 344 14.30 -30.93 -20.83
N THR A 345 14.77 -31.17 -19.60
CA THR A 345 16.13 -30.83 -19.17
C THR A 345 17.20 -31.43 -20.08
N GLU A 346 17.11 -32.73 -20.38
CA GLU A 346 18.04 -33.44 -21.26
C GLU A 346 17.90 -32.97 -22.72
N GLU A 347 16.65 -32.84 -23.19
CA GLU A 347 16.33 -32.55 -24.57
C GLU A 347 16.78 -31.14 -24.99
N PHE A 348 16.56 -30.15 -24.12
CA PHE A 348 16.87 -28.74 -24.38
C PHE A 348 18.18 -28.29 -23.73
N ASN A 349 18.83 -29.15 -22.93
CA ASN A 349 20.02 -28.82 -22.14
C ASN A 349 19.81 -27.57 -21.27
N VAL A 350 18.76 -27.61 -20.45
CA VAL A 350 18.34 -26.51 -19.57
C VAL A 350 18.25 -26.99 -18.11
N PRO A 351 18.32 -26.09 -17.12
CA PRO A 351 18.21 -26.50 -15.72
C PRO A 351 16.88 -27.19 -15.39
N LEU A 352 16.88 -27.99 -14.32
CA LEU A 352 15.72 -28.73 -13.84
C LEU A 352 14.56 -27.79 -13.48
N HIS A 353 13.33 -28.25 -13.76
CA HIS A 353 12.11 -27.52 -13.48
C HIS A 353 12.02 -27.05 -12.00
N PRO A 354 11.55 -25.82 -11.71
CA PRO A 354 11.45 -25.26 -10.35
C PRO A 354 10.68 -26.10 -9.32
N GLU A 355 9.58 -26.74 -9.74
CA GLU A 355 8.78 -27.66 -8.90
C GLU A 355 9.60 -28.83 -8.32
N TYR A 356 10.60 -29.32 -9.07
CA TYR A 356 11.47 -30.43 -8.70
C TYR A 356 12.85 -29.97 -8.22
N THR A 357 12.99 -28.67 -7.96
CA THR A 357 14.16 -28.06 -7.32
C THR A 357 13.78 -27.68 -5.89
N TYR A 358 14.68 -27.85 -4.94
CA TYR A 358 14.42 -27.62 -3.51
C TYR A 358 15.31 -26.49 -2.96
N TYR A 359 15.09 -26.09 -1.70
CA TYR A 359 15.87 -25.01 -1.05
C TYR A 359 17.26 -25.49 -0.61
N TYR A 360 18.07 -25.97 -1.55
CA TYR A 360 19.41 -26.51 -1.31
C TYR A 360 20.37 -25.47 -0.70
N ASN A 361 20.17 -24.18 -0.96
CA ASN A 361 21.01 -23.13 -0.36
C ASN A 361 20.68 -22.82 1.11
N ASP A 362 19.59 -23.37 1.63
CA ASP A 362 19.22 -23.18 3.03
C ASP A 362 19.87 -24.20 3.96
N ILE A 363 20.48 -25.26 3.42
CA ILE A 363 21.18 -26.30 4.19
C ILE A 363 22.70 -26.08 4.17
N SER A 364 23.40 -26.62 5.16
CA SER A 364 24.86 -26.60 5.21
C SER A 364 25.48 -27.74 4.38
N ILE A 365 26.79 -27.65 4.09
CA ILE A 365 27.54 -28.75 3.46
C ILE A 365 27.46 -30.02 4.31
N LYS A 366 27.48 -29.88 5.64
CA LYS A 366 27.33 -31.01 6.57
C LYS A 366 25.96 -31.66 6.43
N ASP A 367 24.90 -30.87 6.32
CA ASP A 367 23.56 -31.39 6.11
C ASP A 367 23.45 -32.15 4.78
N LEU A 368 24.09 -31.65 3.70
CA LEU A 368 24.16 -32.36 2.43
C LEU A 368 24.81 -33.75 2.58
N VAL A 369 25.94 -33.84 3.29
CA VAL A 369 26.64 -35.11 3.53
C VAL A 369 25.77 -36.07 4.34
N ASP A 370 25.20 -35.59 5.45
CA ASP A 370 24.34 -36.39 6.33
C ASP A 370 23.09 -36.92 5.59
N LEU A 371 22.52 -36.08 4.72
CA LEU A 371 21.37 -36.45 3.90
C LEU A 371 21.74 -37.48 2.83
N SER A 372 22.87 -37.30 2.14
CA SER A 372 23.33 -38.27 1.13
C SER A 372 23.53 -39.66 1.72
N GLN A 373 24.20 -39.74 2.88
CA GLN A 373 24.41 -41.01 3.58
C GLN A 373 23.10 -41.69 4.02
N TRP A 374 22.09 -40.91 4.40
CA TRP A 374 20.78 -41.45 4.77
C TRP A 374 20.03 -41.97 3.53
N LEU A 375 20.09 -41.25 2.41
CA LEU A 375 19.49 -41.66 1.14
C LEU A 375 20.19 -42.87 0.50
N ASP A 376 21.49 -43.04 0.74
CA ASP A 376 22.27 -44.17 0.24
C ASP A 376 21.68 -45.53 0.67
N THR A 377 20.99 -45.58 1.81
CA THR A 377 20.32 -46.79 2.30
C THR A 377 19.18 -47.28 1.39
N ARG A 378 18.71 -46.45 0.46
CA ARG A 378 17.57 -46.74 -0.44
C ARG A 378 17.85 -46.41 -1.90
N ARG A 379 19.12 -46.47 -2.31
CA ARG A 379 19.56 -46.22 -3.70
C ARG A 379 18.91 -47.12 -4.74
N ASP A 380 18.57 -48.36 -4.36
CA ASP A 380 17.90 -49.33 -5.23
C ASP A 380 16.49 -48.89 -5.66
N TYR A 381 15.92 -47.88 -4.99
CA TYR A 381 14.65 -47.27 -5.36
C TYR A 381 14.63 -46.68 -6.78
N LEU A 382 15.74 -46.07 -7.24
CA LEU A 382 15.83 -45.47 -8.59
C LEU A 382 15.52 -46.50 -9.70
N GLU A 383 15.90 -47.76 -9.49
CA GLU A 383 15.68 -48.83 -10.46
C GLU A 383 14.34 -49.55 -10.26
N LYS A 384 13.93 -49.81 -9.02
CA LYS A 384 12.79 -50.70 -8.71
C LYS A 384 11.53 -49.98 -8.24
N GLY A 385 11.67 -49.06 -7.29
CA GLY A 385 10.52 -48.40 -6.65
C GLY A 385 9.83 -47.42 -7.59
N TYR A 386 10.61 -46.66 -8.35
CA TYR A 386 10.07 -45.71 -9.31
C TYR A 386 9.27 -46.38 -10.44
N GLN A 387 9.77 -47.49 -11.01
CA GLN A 387 9.08 -48.25 -12.07
C GLN A 387 7.75 -48.86 -11.62
N ASN A 388 7.64 -49.20 -10.33
CA ASN A 388 6.42 -49.74 -9.73
C ASN A 388 5.46 -48.64 -9.23
N GLY A 389 5.86 -47.36 -9.30
CA GLY A 389 5.08 -46.23 -8.83
C GLY A 389 4.94 -46.15 -7.31
N GLU A 390 5.86 -46.75 -6.55
CA GLU A 390 5.87 -46.75 -5.09
C GLU A 390 6.48 -45.46 -4.53
N ASP A 391 6.07 -45.01 -3.35
CA ASP A 391 6.71 -43.89 -2.64
C ASP A 391 8.05 -44.33 -2.04
N LEU A 392 8.98 -43.40 -1.86
CA LEU A 392 10.23 -43.67 -1.15
C LEU A 392 9.96 -43.65 0.35
N GLU A 393 10.15 -44.80 1.00
CA GLU A 393 10.07 -44.89 2.46
C GLU A 393 11.46 -44.74 3.09
N LEU A 394 11.61 -43.92 4.11
CA LEU A 394 12.82 -43.83 4.91
C LEU A 394 12.49 -43.99 6.39
N ASP A 395 13.33 -44.70 7.13
CA ASP A 395 13.15 -44.80 8.59
C ASP A 395 13.37 -43.43 9.23
N LEU A 396 12.48 -43.03 10.14
CA LEU A 396 12.55 -41.74 10.79
C LEU A 396 13.89 -41.54 11.50
N SER A 397 14.61 -40.50 11.08
CA SER A 397 15.90 -40.08 11.65
C SER A 397 15.96 -38.55 11.75
N TYR A 398 17.03 -38.01 12.35
CA TYR A 398 17.23 -36.57 12.52
C TYR A 398 17.35 -35.84 11.16
N GLN A 399 17.84 -36.52 10.11
CA GLN A 399 17.93 -36.00 8.75
C GLN A 399 16.57 -35.58 8.16
N LYS A 400 15.45 -36.03 8.75
CA LYS A 400 14.12 -35.49 8.41
C LYS A 400 14.09 -33.96 8.52
N ARG A 401 14.79 -33.35 9.49
CA ARG A 401 14.83 -31.88 9.60
C ARG A 401 15.47 -31.23 8.38
N ILE A 402 16.45 -31.89 7.75
CA ILE A 402 17.08 -31.40 6.53
C ILE A 402 16.05 -31.37 5.39
N LEU A 403 15.20 -32.40 5.26
CA LEU A 403 14.07 -32.38 4.31
C LEU A 403 13.09 -31.25 4.59
N GLU A 404 12.79 -30.96 5.86
CA GLU A 404 11.94 -29.83 6.26
C GLU A 404 12.55 -28.48 5.84
N VAL A 405 13.85 -28.27 6.08
CA VAL A 405 14.58 -27.06 5.69
C VAL A 405 14.71 -26.94 4.17
N MET A 406 14.82 -28.05 3.44
CA MET A 406 14.78 -28.05 1.97
C MET A 406 13.36 -27.81 1.41
N GLY A 407 12.34 -27.70 2.26
CA GLY A 407 10.94 -27.53 1.85
C GLY A 407 10.36 -28.72 1.10
N LEU A 408 10.95 -29.91 1.25
CA LEU A 408 10.54 -31.12 0.53
C LEU A 408 9.28 -31.70 1.17
N CYS A 409 8.19 -31.79 0.39
CA CYS A 409 6.92 -32.32 0.87
C CYS A 409 6.99 -33.83 1.11
N HIS A 410 6.52 -34.29 2.27
CA HIS A 410 6.55 -35.70 2.67
C HIS A 410 5.49 -36.01 3.73
N LYS A 411 5.03 -37.26 3.74
CA LYS A 411 4.08 -37.79 4.73
C LYS A 411 4.79 -38.59 5.81
N MET A 412 4.06 -38.86 6.88
CA MET A 412 4.50 -39.70 7.99
C MET A 412 3.54 -40.87 8.15
N GLU A 413 4.06 -42.09 8.11
CA GLU A 413 3.28 -43.31 8.38
C GLU A 413 4.14 -44.32 9.13
N ASN A 414 3.62 -44.92 10.21
CA ASN A 414 4.31 -45.97 10.98
C ASN A 414 5.77 -45.64 11.38
N LYS A 415 6.05 -44.38 11.74
CA LYS A 415 7.41 -43.86 12.02
C LYS A 415 8.38 -43.92 10.83
N LYS A 416 7.85 -43.90 9.61
CA LYS A 416 8.60 -43.72 8.38
C LYS A 416 8.24 -42.40 7.72
N VAL A 417 9.21 -41.82 7.03
CA VAL A 417 9.06 -40.68 6.14
C VAL A 417 8.72 -41.24 4.76
N LEU A 418 7.59 -40.81 4.19
CA LEU A 418 7.14 -41.20 2.86
C LEU A 418 7.28 -40.00 1.92
N ILE A 419 8.12 -40.13 0.90
CA ILE A 419 8.34 -39.12 -0.13
C ILE A 419 7.64 -39.60 -1.41
N ASP A 420 6.78 -38.75 -1.97
CA ASP A 420 6.09 -39.02 -3.24
C ASP A 420 7.10 -39.40 -4.33
N ARG A 421 6.74 -40.39 -5.16
CA ARG A 421 7.62 -40.92 -6.20
C ARG A 421 8.28 -39.87 -7.09
N ASN A 422 7.59 -38.78 -7.44
CA ASN A 422 8.15 -37.74 -8.31
C ASN A 422 9.26 -36.96 -7.58
N HIS A 423 8.99 -36.59 -6.33
CA HIS A 423 9.97 -35.90 -5.50
C HIS A 423 11.13 -36.80 -5.11
N ALA A 424 10.87 -38.08 -4.84
CA ALA A 424 11.89 -39.07 -4.54
C ALA A 424 12.86 -39.26 -5.71
N TYR A 425 12.33 -39.37 -6.94
CA TYR A 425 13.14 -39.49 -8.14
C TYR A 425 14.06 -38.28 -8.33
N SER A 426 13.51 -37.06 -8.25
CA SER A 426 14.30 -35.83 -8.33
C SER A 426 15.37 -35.78 -7.23
N LEU A 427 14.99 -36.02 -5.96
CA LEU A 427 15.90 -35.97 -4.82
C LEU A 427 17.09 -36.91 -4.98
N LEU A 428 16.84 -38.17 -5.37
CA LEU A 428 17.88 -39.19 -5.54
C LEU A 428 18.75 -38.98 -6.79
N LYS A 429 18.24 -38.31 -7.83
CA LYS A 429 19.03 -37.91 -8.99
C LYS A 429 19.93 -36.72 -8.69
N THR A 430 19.46 -35.79 -7.86
CA THR A 430 20.20 -34.58 -7.50
C THR A 430 21.24 -34.85 -6.39
N ILE A 431 20.89 -35.61 -5.35
CA ILE A 431 21.81 -36.01 -4.29
C ILE A 431 22.35 -37.41 -4.61
N ASN A 432 23.29 -37.46 -5.56
CA ASN A 432 23.78 -38.69 -6.17
C ASN A 432 25.32 -38.83 -6.04
N GLY A 433 25.83 -38.86 -4.81
CA GLY A 433 27.27 -39.09 -4.61
C GLY A 433 27.75 -38.98 -3.17
N ASP A 434 29.04 -39.26 -2.97
CA ASP A 434 29.72 -39.00 -1.71
C ASP A 434 30.24 -37.55 -1.69
N TYR A 435 29.62 -36.73 -0.84
CA TYR A 435 29.97 -35.32 -0.67
C TYR A 435 30.98 -35.08 0.46
N SER A 436 31.48 -36.13 1.12
CA SER A 436 32.33 -36.01 2.32
C SER A 436 33.61 -35.19 2.08
N LYS A 437 34.13 -35.18 0.84
CA LYS A 437 35.31 -34.38 0.45
C LYS A 437 35.09 -32.87 0.65
N TYR A 438 33.85 -32.39 0.55
CA TYR A 438 33.51 -30.97 0.64
C TYR A 438 33.46 -30.46 2.10
N LEU A 439 33.64 -31.33 3.10
CA LEU A 439 33.78 -30.93 4.51
C LEU A 439 35.15 -30.30 4.82
N ALA A 440 36.10 -30.35 3.89
CA ALA A 440 37.40 -29.73 4.08
C ALA A 440 37.30 -28.19 4.06
N ASP A 441 38.14 -27.52 4.84
CA ASP A 441 38.18 -26.04 4.97
C ASP A 441 38.42 -25.32 3.64
N GLU A 442 38.88 -25.97 2.58
CA GLU A 442 39.02 -25.31 1.27
C GLU A 442 37.67 -25.04 0.58
N TYR A 443 36.60 -25.73 1.00
CA TYR A 443 35.27 -25.66 0.37
C TYR A 443 34.23 -24.90 1.20
N TYR A 444 34.56 -24.36 2.38
CA TYR A 444 33.54 -23.75 3.27
C TYR A 444 32.79 -22.57 2.64
N LYS A 445 33.39 -21.91 1.64
CA LYS A 445 32.77 -20.78 0.90
C LYS A 445 31.90 -21.21 -0.28
N MET A 446 31.94 -22.48 -0.68
CA MET A 446 31.12 -22.94 -1.80
C MET A 446 29.66 -23.06 -1.39
N LYS A 447 28.76 -22.70 -2.30
CA LYS A 447 27.33 -22.92 -2.10
C LYS A 447 26.99 -24.39 -2.35
N VAL A 448 26.04 -24.90 -1.59
CA VAL A 448 25.58 -26.29 -1.71
C VAL A 448 25.06 -26.60 -3.11
N VAL A 449 24.37 -25.65 -3.77
CA VAL A 449 23.90 -25.81 -5.16
C VAL A 449 25.07 -26.00 -6.14
N ASP A 450 26.17 -25.25 -5.97
CA ASP A 450 27.35 -25.37 -6.84
C ASP A 450 28.03 -26.73 -6.65
N ILE A 451 28.16 -27.17 -5.39
CA ILE A 451 28.68 -28.51 -5.04
C ILE A 451 27.82 -29.60 -5.69
N ILE A 452 26.50 -29.48 -5.63
CA ILE A 452 25.60 -30.45 -6.25
C ILE A 452 25.83 -30.48 -7.77
N ASN A 453 25.80 -29.32 -8.43
CA ASN A 453 25.97 -29.19 -9.88
C ASN A 453 27.29 -29.78 -10.41
N GLU A 454 28.37 -29.76 -9.63
CA GLU A 454 29.64 -30.41 -10.00
C GLU A 454 29.56 -31.95 -10.05
N ASN A 455 28.55 -32.55 -9.42
CA ASN A 455 28.44 -34.00 -9.23
C ASN A 455 27.21 -34.61 -9.94
N ILE A 456 26.50 -33.85 -10.78
CA ILE A 456 25.34 -34.32 -11.55
C ILE A 456 25.48 -33.97 -13.03
N ASP A 457 24.81 -34.74 -13.90
CA ASP A 457 24.88 -34.57 -15.36
C ASP A 457 23.89 -33.52 -15.91
N PHE A 458 23.20 -32.80 -15.04
CA PHE A 458 22.22 -31.76 -15.36
C PHE A 458 22.39 -30.58 -14.40
N GLU A 459 21.76 -29.44 -14.68
CA GLU A 459 21.90 -28.25 -13.83
C GLU A 459 20.67 -28.05 -12.93
N ILE A 460 20.90 -27.65 -11.68
CA ILE A 460 19.89 -27.07 -10.79
C ILE A 460 20.21 -25.61 -10.47
N LYS A 461 19.19 -24.81 -10.18
CA LYS A 461 19.33 -23.40 -9.81
C LYS A 461 19.02 -23.16 -8.34
N ASP A 462 19.47 -22.00 -7.85
CA ASP A 462 19.08 -21.49 -6.55
C ASP A 462 17.57 -21.22 -6.50
N LYS A 463 16.84 -21.99 -5.68
CA LYS A 463 15.39 -21.81 -5.55
C LYS A 463 15.02 -20.48 -4.92
N ALA A 464 15.75 -20.02 -3.92
CA ALA A 464 15.45 -18.81 -3.15
C ALA A 464 16.72 -18.07 -2.73
N PRO A 465 17.38 -17.36 -3.68
CA PRO A 465 18.57 -16.57 -3.37
C PRO A 465 18.29 -15.38 -2.44
N CYS A 466 17.02 -14.98 -2.29
CA CYS A 466 16.63 -13.83 -1.51
C CYS A 466 15.28 -14.04 -0.81
N TYR A 467 15.27 -13.73 0.48
CA TYR A 467 14.07 -13.63 1.32
C TYR A 467 13.85 -12.17 1.72
N ILE A 468 12.58 -11.75 1.79
CA ILE A 468 12.20 -10.40 2.17
C ILE A 468 11.67 -10.39 3.61
N GLY A 469 12.37 -9.66 4.49
CA GLY A 469 11.88 -9.40 5.84
C GLY A 469 10.63 -8.53 5.83
N THR A 470 9.64 -8.87 6.66
CA THR A 470 8.34 -8.20 6.64
C THR A 470 7.68 -8.12 8.02
N ARG A 471 6.91 -7.06 8.22
CA ARG A 471 5.97 -6.95 9.34
C ARG A 471 4.66 -6.31 8.93
N VAL A 472 3.63 -6.60 9.72
CA VAL A 472 2.31 -6.01 9.51
C VAL A 472 2.32 -4.51 9.86
N GLY A 473 1.78 -3.72 8.96
CA GLY A 473 1.61 -2.27 9.07
C GLY A 473 0.17 -1.92 9.46
N ARG A 474 -0.43 -1.00 8.70
CA ARG A 474 -1.84 -0.60 8.90
C ARG A 474 -2.78 -1.62 8.24
N PRO A 475 -3.84 -2.06 8.92
CA PRO A 475 -4.90 -2.85 8.28
C PRO A 475 -5.59 -2.08 7.15
N GLU A 476 -6.28 -2.83 6.28
CA GLU A 476 -7.19 -2.27 5.28
C GLU A 476 -8.27 -1.37 5.91
N LYS A 477 -8.85 -0.48 5.09
CA LYS A 477 -9.92 0.42 5.51
C LYS A 477 -10.98 0.48 4.43
N SER A 478 -12.24 0.24 4.81
CA SER A 478 -13.41 0.45 3.96
C SER A 478 -14.58 0.82 4.85
N LYS A 479 -14.77 2.13 5.08
CA LYS A 479 -15.82 2.63 6.00
C LYS A 479 -16.26 4.05 5.69
N GLU A 480 -17.41 4.46 6.21
CA GLU A 480 -17.89 5.83 6.06
C GLU A 480 -16.94 6.83 6.73
N ARG A 481 -16.76 7.99 6.10
CA ARG A 481 -15.97 9.08 6.67
C ARG A 481 -16.86 9.93 7.59
N LEU A 482 -16.87 9.57 8.87
CA LEU A 482 -17.70 10.21 9.88
C LEU A 482 -16.91 11.27 10.67
N MET A 483 -17.56 12.41 10.93
CA MET A 483 -17.10 13.33 11.98
C MET A 483 -17.33 12.71 13.36
N ARG A 484 -16.66 13.23 14.39
CA ARG A 484 -16.87 12.80 15.77
C ARG A 484 -17.48 13.91 16.61
N PRO A 485 -18.72 13.72 17.10
CA PRO A 485 -19.78 12.83 16.61
C PRO A 485 -20.26 13.18 15.19
N ALA A 486 -20.89 12.20 14.52
CA ALA A 486 -21.32 12.28 13.13
C ALA A 486 -22.63 13.07 12.97
N PRO A 487 -22.63 14.25 12.32
CA PRO A 487 -23.84 15.02 12.08
C PRO A 487 -24.59 14.52 10.85
N HIS A 488 -25.90 14.68 10.88
CA HIS A 488 -26.77 14.57 9.69
C HIS A 488 -26.90 15.93 8.99
N VAL A 489 -26.76 17.04 9.74
CA VAL A 489 -26.90 18.40 9.24
C VAL A 489 -25.87 19.35 9.85
N LEU A 490 -25.36 20.27 9.03
CA LEU A 490 -24.52 21.38 9.49
C LEU A 490 -25.39 22.53 10.04
N PHE A 491 -26.14 22.24 11.11
CA PHE A 491 -26.97 23.22 11.82
C PHE A 491 -26.54 23.32 13.29
N PRO A 492 -26.27 24.52 13.82
CA PRO A 492 -25.79 24.69 15.20
C PRO A 492 -26.93 24.47 16.20
N VAL A 493 -26.72 23.55 17.15
CA VAL A 493 -27.63 23.29 18.29
C VAL A 493 -26.99 23.63 19.64
N GLY A 494 -25.71 24.04 19.66
CA GLY A 494 -24.96 24.25 20.89
C GLY A 494 -24.94 22.99 21.77
N ASN A 495 -25.00 23.18 23.08
CA ASN A 495 -25.12 22.09 24.05
C ASN A 495 -26.58 21.66 24.29
N ASN A 496 -27.53 22.14 23.47
CA ASN A 496 -28.95 21.89 23.70
C ASN A 496 -29.41 20.50 23.27
N GLY A 497 -28.67 19.82 22.38
CA GLY A 497 -28.98 18.47 21.90
C GLY A 497 -28.37 17.33 22.70
N GLY A 498 -27.82 17.60 23.89
CA GLY A 498 -27.10 16.63 24.72
C GLY A 498 -25.82 16.09 24.07
N ASN A 499 -25.25 15.01 24.64
CA ASN A 499 -23.98 14.43 24.18
C ASN A 499 -24.03 13.93 22.72
N ARG A 500 -25.21 13.50 22.26
CA ARG A 500 -25.45 13.01 20.89
C ARG A 500 -25.80 14.13 19.91
N ARG A 501 -25.96 15.38 20.38
CA ARG A 501 -26.28 16.57 19.57
C ARG A 501 -27.56 16.42 18.74
N LEU A 502 -28.58 15.79 19.34
CA LEU A 502 -29.86 15.54 18.67
C LEU A 502 -30.64 16.85 18.50
N VAL A 503 -31.07 17.11 17.26
CA VAL A 503 -31.87 18.29 16.90
C VAL A 503 -33.24 18.23 17.57
N ALA A 504 -33.86 17.05 17.64
CA ALA A 504 -35.14 16.85 18.31
C ALA A 504 -35.08 17.15 19.82
N GLU A 505 -34.00 16.74 20.51
CA GLU A 505 -33.81 17.09 21.93
C GLU A 505 -33.61 18.59 22.13
N ALA A 506 -32.83 19.23 21.25
CA ALA A 506 -32.68 20.68 21.27
C ALA A 506 -34.01 21.40 20.98
N ALA A 507 -34.86 20.82 20.12
CA ALA A 507 -36.18 21.36 19.77
C ALA A 507 -37.20 21.31 20.92
N LYS A 508 -37.06 20.38 21.88
CA LYS A 508 -37.91 20.36 23.09
C LYS A 508 -37.76 21.64 23.94
N LYS A 509 -36.63 22.36 23.80
CA LYS A 509 -36.44 23.65 24.45
C LYS A 509 -37.20 24.75 23.68
N LYS A 510 -38.02 25.54 24.38
CA LYS A 510 -38.87 26.58 23.77
C LYS A 510 -38.10 27.56 22.87
N LYS A 511 -36.92 27.99 23.30
CA LYS A 511 -35.98 28.81 22.53
C LYS A 511 -34.55 28.34 22.81
N ILE A 512 -33.72 28.32 21.78
CA ILE A 512 -32.28 28.09 21.93
C ILE A 512 -31.50 29.27 21.36
N LYS A 513 -30.39 29.61 22.02
CA LYS A 513 -29.47 30.67 21.59
C LYS A 513 -28.29 30.04 20.86
N VAL A 514 -28.13 30.37 19.59
CA VAL A 514 -27.08 29.82 18.72
C VAL A 514 -26.54 30.89 17.77
N GLU A 515 -25.28 30.74 17.36
CA GLU A 515 -24.62 31.68 16.46
C GLU A 515 -24.69 31.20 15.01
N PHE A 516 -25.29 32.00 14.13
CA PHE A 516 -25.27 31.73 12.69
C PHE A 516 -25.67 32.97 11.87
N ALA A 517 -25.23 33.03 10.62
CA ALA A 517 -25.61 34.03 9.63
C ALA A 517 -26.91 33.67 8.91
N ARG A 518 -27.58 34.70 8.37
CA ARG A 518 -28.70 34.53 7.44
C ARG A 518 -28.36 35.25 6.15
N ARG A 519 -29.05 34.90 5.08
CA ARG A 519 -28.99 35.64 3.84
C ARG A 519 -29.95 36.82 3.90
N GLU A 520 -29.55 37.97 3.35
CA GLU A 520 -30.35 39.19 3.25
C GLU A 520 -30.64 39.46 1.78
N CYS A 521 -31.90 39.76 1.48
CA CYS A 521 -32.35 40.14 0.13
C CYS A 521 -31.62 41.39 -0.37
N THR A 522 -31.06 41.33 -1.59
CA THR A 522 -30.35 42.47 -2.20
C THR A 522 -31.28 43.59 -2.64
N ASN A 523 -32.58 43.31 -2.82
CA ASN A 523 -33.58 44.34 -3.08
C ASN A 523 -33.71 45.28 -1.86
N PRO A 524 -33.37 46.58 -2.00
CA PRO A 524 -33.41 47.55 -0.91
C PRO A 524 -34.80 47.73 -0.28
N ASP A 525 -35.87 47.45 -1.03
CA ASP A 525 -37.26 47.60 -0.60
C ASP A 525 -37.79 46.36 0.14
N CYS A 526 -37.09 45.22 0.03
CA CYS A 526 -37.50 43.97 0.68
C CYS A 526 -36.67 43.66 1.92
N ARG A 527 -35.32 43.62 1.79
CA ARG A 527 -34.35 43.28 2.86
C ARG A 527 -34.73 42.09 3.75
N LEU A 528 -35.56 41.18 3.25
CA LEU A 528 -36.03 40.03 4.01
C LEU A 528 -34.84 39.12 4.33
N SER A 529 -34.74 38.73 5.60
CA SER A 529 -33.73 37.78 6.08
C SER A 529 -34.23 36.34 5.96
N SER A 530 -33.49 35.49 5.25
CA SER A 530 -33.85 34.09 5.00
C SER A 530 -32.62 33.18 4.97
N PHE A 531 -32.80 31.89 4.68
CA PHE A 531 -31.71 30.95 4.41
C PHE A 531 -31.55 30.66 2.90
N GLN A 532 -32.42 31.20 2.06
CA GLN A 532 -32.51 30.85 0.65
C GLN A 532 -31.64 31.77 -0.20
N ALA A 533 -31.04 31.24 -1.26
CA ALA A 533 -30.25 32.03 -2.21
C ALA A 533 -31.10 33.07 -2.95
N ILE A 534 -32.38 32.78 -3.14
CA ILE A 534 -33.39 33.65 -3.76
C ILE A 534 -34.39 34.07 -2.69
N CYS A 535 -34.78 35.35 -2.67
CA CYS A 535 -35.71 35.87 -1.70
C CYS A 535 -37.12 35.27 -1.89
N PRO A 536 -37.72 34.63 -0.86
CA PRO A 536 -39.03 34.00 -0.99
C PRO A 536 -40.19 34.99 -1.17
N HIS A 537 -39.96 36.29 -0.98
CA HIS A 537 -40.98 37.33 -1.11
C HIS A 537 -40.94 38.05 -2.46
N CYS A 538 -39.75 38.43 -2.94
CA CYS A 538 -39.60 39.26 -4.15
C CYS A 538 -38.77 38.64 -5.28
N GLY A 539 -38.19 37.44 -5.09
CA GLY A 539 -37.42 36.76 -6.12
C GLY A 539 -36.02 37.32 -6.39
N SER A 540 -35.60 38.41 -5.73
CA SER A 540 -34.25 38.95 -5.89
C SER A 540 -33.18 38.04 -5.25
N PRO A 541 -31.92 38.09 -5.73
CA PRO A 541 -30.81 37.41 -5.09
C PRO A 541 -30.63 37.84 -3.62
N THR A 542 -29.94 37.02 -2.85
CA THR A 542 -29.61 37.33 -1.46
C THR A 542 -28.10 37.23 -1.25
N VAL A 543 -27.56 38.01 -0.30
CA VAL A 543 -26.16 37.98 0.12
C VAL A 543 -26.03 37.47 1.55
N ILE A 544 -24.89 36.88 1.91
CA ILE A 544 -24.66 36.40 3.28
C ILE A 544 -24.51 37.62 4.19
N GLY A 545 -25.38 37.73 5.19
CA GLY A 545 -25.30 38.77 6.21
C GLY A 545 -24.34 38.38 7.34
N LYS A 546 -24.10 39.31 8.27
CA LYS A 546 -23.21 39.06 9.41
C LYS A 546 -23.73 37.93 10.30
N SER A 547 -22.79 37.13 10.81
CA SER A 547 -23.06 36.15 11.86
C SER A 547 -23.40 36.86 13.18
N GLY A 548 -24.17 36.20 14.03
CA GLY A 548 -24.55 36.74 15.33
C GLY A 548 -25.34 35.75 16.16
N GLN A 549 -25.38 35.98 17.47
CA GLN A 549 -26.16 35.20 18.42
C GLN A 549 -27.65 35.45 18.23
N LYS A 550 -28.43 34.39 17.99
CA LYS A 550 -29.86 34.48 17.69
C LYS A 550 -30.66 33.50 18.55
N ASP A 551 -31.79 33.97 19.08
CA ASP A 551 -32.78 33.11 19.74
C ASP A 551 -33.74 32.54 18.69
N ILE A 552 -33.77 31.21 18.57
CA ILE A 552 -34.60 30.52 17.58
C ILE A 552 -35.61 29.55 18.23
N ASN A 553 -36.78 29.43 17.61
CA ASN A 553 -37.73 28.36 17.89
C ASN A 553 -37.41 27.16 16.99
N LEU A 554 -36.53 26.28 17.48
CA LEU A 554 -36.07 25.12 16.73
C LEU A 554 -37.21 24.09 16.49
N ALA A 555 -38.17 23.97 17.41
CA ALA A 555 -39.34 23.10 17.23
C ALA A 555 -40.15 23.48 15.99
N HIS A 556 -40.45 24.77 15.82
CA HIS A 556 -41.18 25.25 14.66
C HIS A 556 -40.38 25.06 13.36
N MET A 557 -39.07 25.33 13.40
CA MET A 557 -38.19 25.12 12.23
C MET A 557 -38.13 23.65 11.83
N LEU A 558 -37.96 22.75 12.79
CA LEU A 558 -37.90 21.30 12.57
C LEU A 558 -39.22 20.76 12.05
N SER A 559 -40.36 21.18 12.63
CA SER A 559 -41.69 20.80 12.16
C SER A 559 -41.96 21.27 10.74
N LYS A 560 -41.60 22.51 10.41
CA LYS A 560 -41.71 23.03 9.05
C LYS A 560 -40.86 22.21 8.07
N ALA A 561 -39.60 21.95 8.41
CA ALA A 561 -38.71 21.15 7.56
C ALA A 561 -39.23 19.72 7.34
N SER A 562 -39.72 19.07 8.41
CA SER A 562 -40.34 17.74 8.37
C SER A 562 -41.56 17.69 7.46
N ASN A 563 -42.42 18.71 7.53
CA ASN A 563 -43.59 18.83 6.65
C ASN A 563 -43.19 19.08 5.19
N ASN A 564 -42.18 19.93 4.96
CA ASN A 564 -41.70 20.25 3.60
C ASN A 564 -41.26 18.99 2.84
N VAL A 565 -40.52 18.09 3.50
CA VAL A 565 -40.02 16.86 2.84
C VAL A 565 -40.91 15.62 3.06
N GLY A 566 -42.01 15.78 3.82
CA GLY A 566 -42.95 14.70 4.11
C GLY A 566 -42.36 13.53 4.93
N VAL A 567 -41.43 13.80 5.86
CA VAL A 567 -40.77 12.78 6.69
C VAL A 567 -40.97 13.09 8.16
N ARG A 568 -41.67 12.19 8.88
CA ARG A 568 -42.05 12.38 10.29
C ARG A 568 -40.97 11.96 11.30
N LYS A 569 -40.10 11.00 10.95
CA LYS A 569 -39.07 10.47 11.87
C LYS A 569 -37.89 11.45 11.97
N VAL A 570 -37.92 12.36 12.95
CA VAL A 570 -36.90 13.41 13.14
C VAL A 570 -36.02 13.23 14.40
N ASP A 571 -36.30 12.22 15.22
CA ASP A 571 -35.68 12.06 16.55
C ASP A 571 -34.18 11.74 16.49
N GLU A 572 -33.70 11.21 15.37
CA GLU A 572 -32.30 10.80 15.19
C GLU A 572 -31.44 11.83 14.46
N VAL A 573 -32.01 12.97 14.04
CA VAL A 573 -31.25 14.01 13.32
C VAL A 573 -30.22 14.64 14.26
N LYS A 574 -28.96 14.66 13.85
CA LYS A 574 -27.82 15.16 14.63
C LYS A 574 -27.30 16.45 14.01
N GLY A 575 -27.16 17.49 14.82
CA GLY A 575 -26.58 18.78 14.42
C GLY A 575 -25.12 18.93 14.86
N VAL A 576 -24.61 20.15 14.78
CA VAL A 576 -23.26 20.52 15.25
C VAL A 576 -23.33 21.43 16.48
N ILE A 577 -22.26 21.50 17.27
CA ILE A 577 -22.22 22.44 18.43
C ILE A 577 -22.26 23.88 17.91
N GLY A 578 -21.42 24.18 16.93
CA GLY A 578 -21.31 25.47 16.29
C GLY A 578 -20.76 25.32 14.87
N LEU A 579 -20.93 26.36 14.06
CA LEU A 579 -20.37 26.43 12.72
C LEU A 579 -18.93 26.96 12.81
N ILE A 580 -18.02 26.28 12.14
CA ILE A 580 -16.59 26.64 12.04
C ILE A 580 -16.26 27.38 10.73
N SER A 581 -17.21 27.43 9.80
CA SER A 581 -17.10 28.21 8.57
C SER A 581 -17.06 29.70 8.89
N GLU A 582 -16.27 30.47 8.14
CA GLU A 582 -16.18 31.93 8.26
C GLU A 582 -17.56 32.60 8.19
N ASP A 583 -18.36 32.23 7.19
CA ASP A 583 -19.70 32.78 6.97
C ASP A 583 -20.72 32.39 8.05
N LYS A 584 -20.46 31.33 8.82
CA LYS A 584 -21.41 30.71 9.76
C LYS A 584 -22.84 30.56 9.20
N LEU A 585 -22.99 30.23 7.92
CA LEU A 585 -24.30 29.97 7.29
C LEU A 585 -24.70 28.50 7.53
N PRO A 586 -25.86 28.22 8.15
CA PRO A 586 -26.25 26.84 8.46
C PRO A 586 -26.87 26.14 7.24
N GLU A 587 -26.73 24.82 7.20
CA GLU A 587 -27.41 23.96 6.23
C GLU A 587 -28.92 23.84 6.54
N PRO A 588 -29.81 23.76 5.52
CA PRO A 588 -31.23 23.50 5.73
C PRO A 588 -31.50 22.18 6.48
N LEU A 589 -32.45 22.20 7.43
CA LEU A 589 -32.79 21.04 8.25
C LEU A 589 -33.39 19.90 7.42
N GLU A 590 -34.07 20.22 6.32
CA GLU A 590 -34.62 19.27 5.35
C GLU A 590 -33.56 18.28 4.87
N LYS A 591 -32.35 18.76 4.55
CA LYS A 591 -31.23 17.90 4.13
C LYS A 591 -30.84 16.93 5.26
N GLY A 592 -30.81 17.42 6.49
CA GLY A 592 -30.55 16.59 7.68
C GLY A 592 -31.55 15.47 7.91
N ILE A 593 -32.84 15.77 7.71
CA ILE A 593 -33.93 14.80 7.86
C ILE A 593 -33.80 13.70 6.80
N LEU A 594 -33.54 14.10 5.54
CA LEU A 594 -33.37 13.14 4.44
C LEU A 594 -32.10 12.31 4.58
N ARG A 595 -31.00 12.88 5.09
CA ARG A 595 -29.78 12.11 5.42
C ARG A 595 -30.05 11.07 6.51
N ALA A 596 -30.72 11.46 7.60
CA ALA A 596 -31.08 10.55 8.69
C ALA A 596 -32.05 9.44 8.24
N LYS A 597 -33.01 9.75 7.35
CA LYS A 597 -33.92 8.77 6.74
C LYS A 597 -33.15 7.67 6.00
N ASN A 598 -32.07 8.04 5.31
CA ASN A 598 -31.27 7.15 4.46
C ASN A 598 -30.00 6.62 5.15
N GLY A 599 -29.81 6.88 6.45
CA GLY A 599 -28.67 6.36 7.21
C GLY A 599 -27.30 6.94 6.82
N VAL A 600 -27.26 8.09 6.14
CA VAL A 600 -26.02 8.71 5.65
C VAL A 600 -25.63 9.95 6.44
N PHE A 601 -24.34 10.29 6.47
CA PHE A 601 -23.81 11.37 7.29
C PHE A 601 -23.05 12.41 6.46
N THR A 602 -23.16 13.67 6.85
CA THR A 602 -22.42 14.76 6.19
C THR A 602 -21.04 14.95 6.81
N PHE A 603 -20.08 15.35 5.98
CA PHE A 603 -18.79 15.87 6.40
C PHE A 603 -18.78 17.40 6.45
N LYS A 604 -17.62 17.99 6.78
CA LYS A 604 -17.45 19.42 7.09
C LYS A 604 -17.92 20.35 5.98
N GLU A 605 -17.76 19.96 4.71
CA GLU A 605 -18.17 20.76 3.55
C GLU A 605 -19.51 20.34 2.92
N GLY A 606 -20.33 19.56 3.63
CA GLY A 606 -21.67 19.18 3.14
C GLY A 606 -21.72 17.94 2.24
N THR A 607 -20.56 17.36 1.92
CA THR A 607 -20.43 16.13 1.13
C THR A 607 -20.61 14.88 1.99
N ILE A 608 -20.98 13.76 1.37
CA ILE A 608 -20.99 12.44 1.99
C ILE A 608 -19.81 11.66 1.40
N ARG A 609 -18.99 11.05 2.25
CA ARG A 609 -17.72 10.43 1.84
C ARG A 609 -17.57 9.03 2.43
N HIS A 610 -16.90 8.17 1.67
CA HIS A 610 -16.46 6.84 2.10
C HIS A 610 -14.94 6.80 2.02
N ASP A 611 -14.28 6.34 3.08
CA ASP A 611 -12.82 6.15 3.12
C ASP A 611 -12.50 4.69 2.75
N SER A 612 -11.79 4.50 1.64
CA SER A 612 -11.31 3.19 1.17
C SER A 612 -9.78 3.18 1.06
N THR A 613 -9.15 2.03 1.32
CA THR A 613 -7.81 1.72 0.84
C THR A 613 -7.91 1.45 -0.65
N ASP A 614 -7.19 2.22 -1.46
CA ASP A 614 -7.11 2.06 -2.90
C ASP A 614 -5.99 1.10 -3.29
N LEU A 615 -6.30 0.21 -4.23
CA LEU A 615 -5.37 -0.79 -4.76
C LEU A 615 -5.40 -0.71 -6.29
N PRO A 616 -4.26 -0.90 -6.96
CA PRO A 616 -4.19 -0.78 -8.40
C PRO A 616 -4.84 -2.01 -9.04
N LEU A 617 -5.52 -1.78 -10.16
CA LEU A 617 -6.06 -2.82 -11.01
C LEU A 617 -5.90 -2.36 -12.46
N THR A 618 -5.34 -3.21 -13.32
CA THR A 618 -5.21 -2.90 -14.75
C THR A 618 -6.08 -3.78 -15.62
N HIS A 619 -6.48 -4.95 -15.10
CA HIS A 619 -7.31 -5.92 -15.80
C HIS A 619 -8.20 -6.64 -14.79
N PHE A 620 -9.42 -6.98 -15.18
CA PHE A 620 -10.38 -7.69 -14.34
C PHE A 620 -11.06 -8.80 -15.13
N ILE A 621 -11.56 -9.82 -14.45
CA ILE A 621 -12.45 -10.81 -15.05
C ILE A 621 -13.89 -10.43 -14.63
N PRO A 622 -14.86 -10.32 -15.55
CA PRO A 622 -16.20 -9.81 -15.24
C PRO A 622 -16.88 -10.51 -14.05
N LYS A 623 -16.75 -11.84 -13.96
CA LYS A 623 -17.29 -12.63 -12.84
C LYS A 623 -16.69 -12.27 -11.48
N GLU A 624 -15.44 -11.80 -11.43
CA GLU A 624 -14.75 -11.42 -10.18
C GLU A 624 -15.35 -10.15 -9.57
N ILE A 625 -15.92 -9.28 -10.40
CA ILE A 625 -16.46 -7.97 -9.99
C ILE A 625 -17.98 -7.87 -10.13
N GLY A 626 -18.66 -8.98 -10.45
CA GLY A 626 -20.12 -9.05 -10.50
C GLY A 626 -20.77 -8.24 -11.63
N VAL A 627 -20.06 -8.03 -12.74
CA VAL A 627 -20.60 -7.30 -13.91
C VAL A 627 -20.90 -8.26 -15.07
N THR A 628 -22.05 -8.06 -15.72
CA THR A 628 -22.48 -8.88 -16.85
C THR A 628 -21.89 -8.39 -18.16
N VAL A 629 -21.72 -9.30 -19.14
CA VAL A 629 -21.27 -8.95 -20.50
C VAL A 629 -22.13 -7.85 -21.14
N PRO A 630 -23.48 -7.90 -21.14
CA PRO A 630 -24.30 -6.84 -21.71
C PRO A 630 -24.03 -5.46 -21.08
N LYS A 631 -23.80 -5.40 -19.76
CA LYS A 631 -23.53 -4.14 -19.07
C LYS A 631 -22.15 -3.58 -19.42
N LEU A 632 -21.14 -4.45 -19.59
CA LEU A 632 -19.82 -4.05 -20.08
C LEU A 632 -19.89 -3.46 -21.49
N LEU A 633 -20.63 -4.12 -22.39
CA LEU A 633 -20.86 -3.63 -23.76
C LEU A 633 -21.55 -2.26 -23.76
N GLU A 634 -22.57 -2.05 -22.90
CA GLU A 634 -23.23 -0.75 -22.71
C GLU A 634 -22.25 0.34 -22.26
N MET A 635 -21.30 0.00 -21.39
CA MET A 635 -20.25 0.91 -20.91
C MET A 635 -19.11 1.14 -21.92
N GLY A 636 -19.17 0.50 -23.08
CA GLY A 636 -18.24 0.66 -24.19
C GLY A 636 -16.99 -0.22 -24.11
N TYR A 637 -17.01 -1.29 -23.31
CA TYR A 637 -16.02 -2.37 -23.41
C TYR A 637 -16.44 -3.28 -24.55
N THR A 638 -15.58 -3.50 -25.55
CA THR A 638 -15.94 -4.30 -26.74
C THR A 638 -14.99 -5.45 -26.98
N LYS A 639 -13.72 -5.28 -26.59
CA LYS A 639 -12.66 -6.26 -26.74
C LYS A 639 -12.05 -6.62 -25.39
N ASP A 640 -11.59 -7.85 -25.26
CA ASP A 640 -10.76 -8.30 -24.15
C ASP A 640 -9.29 -7.84 -24.31
N CYS A 641 -8.42 -8.24 -23.38
CA CYS A 641 -7.01 -7.83 -23.41
C CYS A 641 -6.20 -8.41 -24.58
N TYR A 642 -6.73 -9.38 -25.31
CA TYR A 642 -6.09 -9.99 -26.49
C TYR A 642 -6.65 -9.44 -27.81
N GLY A 643 -7.69 -8.60 -27.76
CA GLY A 643 -8.34 -8.02 -28.93
C GLY A 643 -9.55 -8.81 -29.44
N GLU A 644 -9.97 -9.84 -28.72
CA GLU A 644 -11.13 -10.68 -29.07
C GLU A 644 -12.43 -10.06 -28.55
N ASP A 645 -13.55 -10.35 -29.22
CA ASP A 645 -14.86 -9.84 -28.79
C ASP A 645 -15.25 -10.37 -27.40
N ILE A 646 -15.82 -9.50 -26.56
CA ILE A 646 -16.30 -9.91 -25.23
C ILE A 646 -17.60 -10.71 -25.39
N VAL A 647 -17.51 -12.01 -25.13
CA VAL A 647 -18.61 -12.97 -25.23
C VAL A 647 -18.80 -13.80 -23.94
N SER A 648 -17.83 -13.76 -23.03
CA SER A 648 -17.83 -14.55 -21.79
C SER A 648 -17.45 -13.71 -20.56
N GLU A 649 -17.98 -14.09 -19.40
CA GLU A 649 -17.63 -13.51 -18.09
C GLU A 649 -16.30 -14.05 -17.53
N ASP A 650 -15.64 -14.97 -18.24
CA ASP A 650 -14.32 -15.53 -17.90
C ASP A 650 -13.15 -14.84 -18.63
N GLN A 651 -13.44 -13.94 -19.59
CA GLN A 651 -12.40 -13.21 -20.32
C GLN A 651 -11.72 -12.17 -19.42
N ILE A 652 -10.44 -11.90 -19.70
CA ILE A 652 -9.67 -10.87 -19.00
C ILE A 652 -9.84 -9.55 -19.74
N ILE A 653 -10.44 -8.55 -19.08
CA ILE A 653 -10.77 -7.26 -19.68
C ILE A 653 -9.78 -6.21 -19.18
N GLU A 654 -9.22 -5.40 -20.10
CA GLU A 654 -8.40 -4.24 -19.74
C GLU A 654 -9.27 -3.15 -19.12
N LEU A 655 -8.94 -2.71 -17.90
CA LEU A 655 -9.68 -1.67 -17.20
C LEU A 655 -9.42 -0.30 -17.81
N LYS A 656 -10.49 0.45 -18.13
CA LYS A 656 -10.35 1.83 -18.63
C LYS A 656 -9.81 2.76 -17.54
N VAL A 657 -9.05 3.77 -17.95
CA VAL A 657 -8.27 4.67 -17.07
C VAL A 657 -9.03 5.26 -15.87
N GLN A 658 -10.31 5.61 -16.03
CA GLN A 658 -11.13 6.23 -14.99
C GLN A 658 -12.23 5.30 -14.44
N ASP A 659 -12.25 4.05 -14.87
CA ASP A 659 -13.19 3.07 -14.34
C ASP A 659 -12.60 2.45 -13.07
N ILE A 660 -13.46 2.17 -12.10
CA ILE A 660 -13.07 1.66 -10.78
C ILE A 660 -13.98 0.54 -10.32
N VAL A 661 -13.41 -0.39 -9.58
CA VAL A 661 -14.14 -1.42 -8.84
C VAL A 661 -14.23 -0.97 -7.39
N VAL A 662 -15.43 -0.99 -6.81
CA VAL A 662 -15.64 -0.56 -5.42
C VAL A 662 -15.87 -1.75 -4.51
N SER A 663 -15.48 -1.64 -3.25
CA SER A 663 -15.79 -2.66 -2.25
C SER A 663 -17.29 -2.73 -1.97
N ASP A 664 -17.76 -3.89 -1.53
CA ASP A 664 -19.16 -4.10 -1.13
C ASP A 664 -19.64 -3.07 -0.10
N ASN A 665 -18.84 -2.81 0.94
CA ASN A 665 -19.15 -1.80 1.96
C ASN A 665 -19.32 -0.39 1.35
N CYS A 666 -18.50 -0.04 0.35
CA CYS A 666 -18.61 1.23 -0.36
C CYS A 666 -19.90 1.26 -1.19
N GLY A 667 -20.17 0.20 -1.98
CA GLY A 667 -21.38 0.07 -2.78
C GLY A 667 -22.65 0.18 -1.94
N GLU A 668 -22.73 -0.57 -0.84
CA GLU A 668 -23.87 -0.54 0.10
C GLU A 668 -24.10 0.86 0.67
N TYR A 669 -23.03 1.58 1.07
CA TYR A 669 -23.17 2.94 1.58
C TYR A 669 -23.59 3.92 0.48
N LEU A 670 -23.07 3.77 -0.74
CA LEU A 670 -23.41 4.62 -1.88
C LEU A 670 -24.86 4.43 -2.35
N VAL A 671 -25.47 3.26 -2.17
CA VAL A 671 -26.92 3.07 -2.37
C VAL A 671 -27.71 4.01 -1.43
N GLY A 672 -27.30 4.12 -0.17
CA GLY A 672 -27.89 5.08 0.77
C GLY A 672 -27.70 6.53 0.33
N VAL A 673 -26.53 6.86 -0.24
CA VAL A 673 -26.24 8.21 -0.77
C VAL A 673 -27.10 8.54 -1.99
N ALA A 674 -27.21 7.62 -2.94
CA ALA A 674 -28.04 7.79 -4.14
C ALA A 674 -29.53 7.97 -3.79
N ASN A 675 -30.04 7.14 -2.87
CA ASN A 675 -31.41 7.29 -2.35
C ASN A 675 -31.62 8.64 -1.63
N PHE A 676 -30.63 9.10 -0.88
CA PHE A 676 -30.65 10.45 -0.29
C PHE A 676 -30.71 11.55 -1.37
N VAL A 677 -29.92 11.44 -2.44
CA VAL A 677 -29.91 12.43 -3.52
C VAL A 677 -31.26 12.43 -4.25
N ASP A 678 -31.83 11.27 -4.55
CA ASP A 678 -33.15 11.16 -5.19
C ASP A 678 -34.26 11.76 -4.33
N ASP A 679 -34.28 11.42 -3.03
CA ASP A 679 -35.21 12.03 -2.09
C ASP A 679 -35.02 13.55 -1.99
N LEU A 680 -33.77 14.04 -2.07
CA LEU A 680 -33.46 15.46 -2.02
C LEU A 680 -33.94 16.18 -3.30
N LEU A 681 -33.73 15.59 -4.46
CA LEU A 681 -34.23 16.10 -5.75
C LEU A 681 -35.75 16.18 -5.75
N GLU A 682 -36.42 15.07 -5.43
CA GLU A 682 -37.88 14.97 -5.44
C GLU A 682 -38.54 15.84 -4.37
N ARG A 683 -38.12 15.69 -3.11
CA ARG A 683 -38.87 16.22 -1.96
C ARG A 683 -38.47 17.63 -1.53
N TYR A 684 -37.26 18.07 -1.90
CA TYR A 684 -36.78 19.41 -1.54
C TYR A 684 -36.64 20.33 -2.75
N TYR A 685 -36.12 19.81 -3.86
CA TYR A 685 -35.95 20.61 -5.09
C TYR A 685 -37.13 20.53 -6.07
N GLY A 686 -38.04 19.57 -5.90
CA GLY A 686 -39.17 19.37 -6.82
C GLY A 686 -38.73 18.92 -8.22
N MET A 687 -37.62 18.19 -8.30
CA MET A 687 -37.01 17.67 -9.53
C MET A 687 -37.24 16.15 -9.65
N GLU A 688 -37.09 15.62 -10.86
CA GLU A 688 -37.12 14.17 -11.07
C GLU A 688 -35.95 13.48 -10.35
N ARG A 689 -36.18 12.23 -9.93
CA ARG A 689 -35.14 11.37 -9.37
C ARG A 689 -34.10 11.07 -10.46
N PHE A 690 -32.84 10.93 -10.06
CA PHE A 690 -31.72 10.75 -10.98
C PHE A 690 -31.21 9.30 -10.99
N TYR A 691 -30.98 8.71 -9.82
CA TYR A 691 -30.29 7.42 -9.71
C TYR A 691 -31.25 6.24 -9.82
N ASN A 692 -32.37 6.25 -9.09
CA ASN A 692 -33.35 5.18 -9.03
C ASN A 692 -32.77 3.80 -8.66
N VAL A 693 -31.66 3.77 -7.91
CA VAL A 693 -30.96 2.56 -7.51
C VAL A 693 -31.69 1.81 -6.40
N LYS A 694 -31.71 0.48 -6.50
CA LYS A 694 -32.28 -0.41 -5.48
C LYS A 694 -31.19 -1.20 -4.77
N ASP A 695 -30.19 -1.62 -5.51
CA ASP A 695 -29.04 -2.35 -4.99
C ASP A 695 -27.72 -1.83 -5.59
N LYS A 696 -26.60 -2.40 -5.14
CA LYS A 696 -25.26 -1.97 -5.54
C LYS A 696 -24.97 -2.20 -7.04
N SER A 697 -25.62 -3.16 -7.68
CA SER A 697 -25.40 -3.44 -9.11
C SER A 697 -25.99 -2.34 -9.99
N ASP A 698 -27.04 -1.66 -9.52
CA ASP A 698 -27.60 -0.49 -10.20
C ASP A 698 -26.65 0.72 -10.20
N LEU A 699 -25.60 0.72 -9.34
CA LEU A 699 -24.58 1.78 -9.33
C LEU A 699 -23.61 1.68 -10.52
N ILE A 700 -23.56 0.53 -11.21
CA ILE A 700 -22.63 0.30 -12.33
C ILE A 700 -22.95 1.27 -13.48
N GLY A 701 -21.94 2.03 -13.89
CA GLY A 701 -22.03 3.09 -14.89
C GLY A 701 -22.22 4.49 -14.30
N HIS A 702 -22.59 4.62 -13.02
CA HIS A 702 -22.65 5.92 -12.35
C HIS A 702 -21.26 6.46 -11.99
N LEU A 703 -21.18 7.78 -11.91
CA LEU A 703 -19.95 8.50 -11.66
C LEU A 703 -19.74 8.78 -10.18
N ILE A 704 -18.49 8.71 -9.74
CA ILE A 704 -18.05 9.16 -8.41
C ILE A 704 -16.86 10.10 -8.51
N ALA A 705 -16.57 10.82 -7.43
CA ALA A 705 -15.36 11.64 -7.32
C ALA A 705 -14.40 11.01 -6.29
N GLY A 706 -13.27 10.50 -6.77
CA GLY A 706 -12.16 10.07 -5.94
C GLY A 706 -11.39 11.30 -5.43
N LEU A 707 -11.23 11.43 -4.12
CA LEU A 707 -10.50 12.55 -3.52
C LEU A 707 -9.51 12.02 -2.48
N ALA A 708 -8.23 12.12 -2.80
CA ALA A 708 -7.17 11.77 -1.88
C ALA A 708 -7.19 12.68 -0.64
N PRO A 709 -6.73 12.19 0.53
CA PRO A 709 -6.40 13.06 1.64
C PRO A 709 -5.43 14.15 1.16
N HIS A 710 -5.51 15.33 1.77
CA HIS A 710 -4.55 16.42 1.53
C HIS A 710 -4.59 17.07 0.14
N THR A 711 -5.48 16.63 -0.75
CA THR A 711 -5.71 17.26 -2.06
C THR A 711 -7.05 18.01 -2.10
N SER A 712 -7.19 18.91 -3.08
CA SER A 712 -8.41 19.69 -3.33
C SER A 712 -9.01 19.46 -4.72
N ALA A 713 -8.36 18.64 -5.55
CA ALA A 713 -8.84 18.26 -6.88
C ALA A 713 -9.33 16.81 -6.85
N GLY A 714 -10.63 16.61 -7.02
CA GLY A 714 -11.22 15.28 -7.17
C GLY A 714 -11.03 14.76 -8.59
N VAL A 715 -10.82 13.46 -8.73
CA VAL A 715 -10.78 12.76 -10.01
C VAL A 715 -12.14 12.11 -10.24
N LEU A 716 -12.76 12.41 -11.37
CA LEU A 716 -13.98 11.72 -11.79
C LEU A 716 -13.64 10.26 -12.11
N GLY A 717 -14.42 9.35 -11.57
CA GLY A 717 -14.36 7.93 -11.91
C GLY A 717 -15.75 7.38 -12.20
N ARG A 718 -15.81 6.20 -12.83
CA ARG A 718 -17.05 5.48 -13.14
C ARG A 718 -17.01 4.11 -12.50
N ILE A 719 -18.06 3.72 -11.80
CA ILE A 719 -18.16 2.40 -11.17
C ILE A 719 -18.37 1.35 -12.28
N VAL A 720 -17.49 0.35 -12.36
CA VAL A 720 -17.59 -0.77 -13.31
C VAL A 720 -17.98 -2.09 -12.64
N GLY A 721 -17.80 -2.19 -11.32
CA GLY A 721 -18.18 -3.34 -10.49
C GLY A 721 -18.06 -3.05 -9.01
#